data_AF-A0A835WL09-F1
#
_entry.id   AF-A0A835WL09-F1
#
_cell.length_a   1.000
_cell.length_b   1.000
_cell.length_c   1.000
_cell.angle_alpha   90.00
_cell.angle_beta   90.00
_cell.angle_gamma   90.00
#
_symmetry.space_group_name_H-M   'P 1'
#
loop_
_entity.id
_entity.type
_entity.pdbx_description
1 polymer ?
#
loop_
_entity_poly.entity_id
_entity_poly.type
_entity_poly.pdbx_seq_one_letter_code
_entity_poly.pdbx_strand_id
1 'polypeptide(L)'
;MQALCNDATLSPPVFSALCSTWRLASSLCSDDPDVVASASGLCNSIRAAYMDDAQYKSCLQPYAGIRSTSGIRAGHLRACEDMAGEPMGGCDACSSSDACPNPLVSYADGCIDMDMGQCANWRTFCNSDASPTGAGAAVLCRRANNWGGIVAPPLPPSPPPPGLSPSPSASPSPSPAASPSPSMHGNMPASGPAPPAAPCVADGALPECANFSYPHTSVLADIANLCAAMDYMPGCGIWHACDAGLVSGDYCRPFTLLATICVDMPGMAGCRSYRGLCKTGSRVPQCSLRPAIPKTPSTKESQALIDTVCSANPAPVLCESCNQIECTDYISAVTDACTSAPETEGCSQLYQGWCAAAVAWEGRGNTLAPDAIANSSLAYFCEPSAAYAALPSPAPSPVPAPVPSPATTPSPGGSSPAPAPAADACVADPTRLECTTFVYPAASVAADITSLCRMMPYMPGCIIRDACTAGLVSGDYCRPFTLLATICVDMPGMAGCRSYKPMCLVPGSRVPQCSQFPAIPKTPSTRQAQGLMDAVCAAPVGAALPECAACTATSCPDPLTPLARVCANATVAADAAGADCTPYFQDWCAAASAWQAAARGSLSHFCRDSKAYAALGSSPKPAPKPAPKPSPSRSPSPSRTTRSPPPRRAAPPSRRVKIGRRQKGAALP
;
A
#
# COMPACT_ATOMS: atom_id res chain seq x y z
N MET A 1 -1.88 -28.28 -9.33
CA MET A 1 -2.90 -28.27 -10.41
C MET A 1 -4.08 -29.21 -10.17
N GLN A 2 -3.91 -30.54 -10.00
CA GLN A 2 -5.06 -31.45 -9.74
C GLN A 2 -5.86 -31.06 -8.47
N ALA A 3 -5.19 -30.53 -7.44
CA ALA A 3 -5.84 -29.95 -6.26
C ALA A 3 -6.70 -28.72 -6.58
N LEU A 4 -6.24 -27.82 -7.46
CA LEU A 4 -6.98 -26.64 -7.93
C LEU A 4 -8.12 -27.01 -8.88
N CYS A 5 -7.98 -28.10 -9.64
CA CYS A 5 -9.04 -28.66 -10.49
C CYS A 5 -10.19 -29.27 -9.69
N ASN A 6 -9.90 -29.77 -8.48
CA ASN A 6 -10.87 -30.41 -7.60
C ASN A 6 -11.44 -29.46 -6.53
N ASP A 7 -10.95 -28.21 -6.48
CA ASP A 7 -11.40 -27.21 -5.53
C ASP A 7 -12.64 -26.46 -6.05
N ALA A 8 -13.81 -26.92 -5.65
CA ALA A 8 -15.10 -26.34 -6.01
C ALA A 8 -15.38 -24.97 -5.36
N THR A 9 -14.47 -24.47 -4.50
CA THR A 9 -14.65 -23.19 -3.81
C THR A 9 -14.24 -21.97 -4.64
N LEU A 10 -13.54 -22.18 -5.77
CA LEU A 10 -13.13 -21.12 -6.69
C LEU A 10 -14.28 -20.75 -7.65
N SER A 11 -14.70 -19.48 -7.67
CA SER A 11 -15.77 -18.98 -8.55
C SER A 11 -15.31 -17.79 -9.41
N PRO A 12 -15.42 -17.85 -10.76
CA PRO A 12 -15.89 -19.01 -11.50
C PRO A 12 -14.89 -20.19 -11.37
N PRO A 13 -15.35 -21.44 -11.53
CA PRO A 13 -14.46 -22.59 -11.49
C PRO A 13 -13.37 -22.41 -12.54
N VAL A 14 -12.15 -22.19 -12.05
CA VAL A 14 -10.92 -21.98 -12.84
C VAL A 14 -10.76 -23.08 -13.91
N PHE A 15 -11.36 -24.23 -13.66
CA PHE A 15 -11.50 -25.38 -14.57
C PHE A 15 -12.13 -25.07 -15.94
N SER A 16 -13.23 -24.29 -16.07
CA SER A 16 -13.86 -24.11 -17.39
C SER A 16 -13.01 -23.26 -18.34
N ALA A 17 -12.20 -22.36 -17.78
CA ALA A 17 -11.31 -21.46 -18.51
C ALA A 17 -9.91 -22.07 -18.74
N LEU A 18 -9.41 -22.91 -17.83
CA LEU A 18 -8.17 -23.67 -18.03
C LEU A 18 -8.36 -24.90 -18.94
N CYS A 19 -9.48 -25.62 -18.85
CA CYS A 19 -9.77 -26.73 -19.75
C CYS A 19 -10.14 -26.27 -21.17
N SER A 20 -10.52 -25.00 -21.37
CA SER A 20 -10.59 -24.42 -22.72
C SER A 20 -9.22 -24.02 -23.28
N THR A 21 -8.17 -23.98 -22.45
CA THR A 21 -6.77 -23.76 -22.85
C THR A 21 -5.92 -25.04 -22.72
N TRP A 22 -6.31 -26.08 -23.46
CA TRP A 22 -5.53 -27.33 -23.63
C TRP A 22 -4.04 -27.08 -23.91
N ARG A 23 -3.70 -25.98 -24.61
CA ARG A 23 -2.31 -25.59 -24.90
C ARG A 23 -1.48 -25.28 -23.65
N LEU A 24 -2.06 -24.61 -22.65
CA LEU A 24 -1.32 -24.19 -21.46
C LEU A 24 -0.98 -25.42 -20.61
N ALA A 25 -2.00 -26.24 -20.33
CA ALA A 25 -1.81 -27.52 -19.62
C ALA A 25 -0.81 -28.43 -20.34
N SER A 26 -0.87 -28.49 -21.68
CA SER A 26 0.06 -29.31 -22.46
C SER A 26 1.50 -28.76 -22.42
N SER A 27 1.70 -27.43 -22.48
CA SER A 27 3.03 -26.82 -22.37
C SER A 27 3.70 -27.04 -21.01
N LEU A 28 2.91 -27.11 -19.93
CA LEU A 28 3.38 -27.34 -18.57
C LEU A 28 3.75 -28.82 -18.29
N CYS A 29 3.26 -29.75 -19.12
CA CYS A 29 3.57 -31.17 -19.03
C CYS A 29 4.85 -31.57 -19.80
N SER A 30 5.63 -30.62 -20.33
CA SER A 30 6.63 -30.92 -21.36
C SER A 30 8.05 -31.22 -20.87
N ASP A 31 8.45 -30.78 -19.67
CA ASP A 31 9.88 -30.72 -19.32
C ASP A 31 10.26 -31.03 -17.86
N ASP A 32 9.33 -31.08 -16.91
CA ASP A 32 9.62 -31.28 -15.49
C ASP A 32 9.14 -32.68 -15.03
N PRO A 33 10.06 -33.64 -14.78
CA PRO A 33 9.70 -35.02 -14.46
C PRO A 33 8.95 -35.13 -13.12
N ASP A 34 9.16 -34.23 -12.17
CA ASP A 34 8.51 -34.24 -10.85
C ASP A 34 7.07 -33.71 -10.95
N VAL A 35 6.85 -32.72 -11.82
CA VAL A 35 5.50 -32.22 -12.14
C VAL A 35 4.75 -33.26 -12.96
N VAL A 36 5.42 -33.91 -13.93
CA VAL A 36 4.81 -35.00 -14.71
C VAL A 36 4.52 -36.20 -13.81
N ALA A 37 5.35 -36.50 -12.80
CA ALA A 37 5.11 -37.58 -11.84
C ALA A 37 3.92 -37.26 -10.91
N SER A 38 3.89 -36.04 -10.35
CA SER A 38 2.82 -35.58 -9.45
C SER A 38 1.49 -35.28 -10.16
N ALA A 39 1.52 -34.95 -11.45
CA ALA A 39 0.36 -34.75 -12.32
C ALA A 39 0.17 -35.91 -13.31
N SER A 40 0.73 -37.09 -13.03
CA SER A 40 0.81 -38.21 -13.97
C SER A 40 -0.54 -38.61 -14.55
N GLY A 41 -1.62 -38.55 -13.78
CA GLY A 41 -2.98 -38.78 -14.30
C GLY A 41 -3.41 -37.75 -15.37
N LEU A 42 -3.14 -36.46 -15.14
CA LEU A 42 -3.53 -35.37 -16.02
C LEU A 42 -2.65 -35.33 -17.29
N CYS A 43 -1.32 -35.33 -17.14
CA CYS A 43 -0.41 -35.25 -18.29
C CYS A 43 -0.54 -36.50 -19.18
N ASN A 44 -0.75 -37.68 -18.60
CA ASN A 44 -1.01 -38.89 -19.40
C ASN A 44 -2.40 -38.83 -20.08
N SER A 45 -3.43 -38.30 -19.43
CA SER A 45 -4.77 -38.15 -20.04
C SER A 45 -4.76 -37.15 -21.20
N ILE A 46 -3.99 -36.06 -21.09
CA ILE A 46 -3.83 -35.06 -22.14
C ILE A 46 -3.05 -35.67 -23.31
N ARG A 47 -1.95 -36.38 -23.04
CA ARG A 47 -1.12 -37.03 -24.07
C ARG A 47 -1.89 -38.14 -24.80
N ALA A 48 -2.73 -38.89 -24.08
CA ALA A 48 -3.57 -39.95 -24.66
C ALA A 48 -4.65 -39.42 -25.62
N ALA A 49 -4.96 -38.12 -25.61
CA ALA A 49 -5.88 -37.51 -26.56
C ALA A 49 -5.27 -37.23 -27.94
N TYR A 50 -3.96 -37.42 -28.11
CA TYR A 50 -3.23 -37.25 -29.38
C TYR A 50 -2.85 -38.62 -29.95
N MET A 51 -2.82 -38.74 -31.29
CA MET A 51 -2.55 -40.02 -31.96
C MET A 51 -1.11 -40.48 -31.75
N ASP A 52 -0.17 -39.55 -31.62
CA ASP A 52 1.23 -39.83 -31.32
C ASP A 52 1.95 -38.63 -30.67
N ASP A 53 3.17 -38.89 -30.20
CA ASP A 53 4.04 -37.91 -29.56
C ASP A 53 4.45 -36.75 -30.48
N ALA A 54 4.52 -36.97 -31.79
CA ALA A 54 4.89 -35.93 -32.74
C ALA A 54 3.72 -34.95 -32.93
N GLN A 55 2.49 -35.46 -32.98
CA GLN A 55 1.27 -34.67 -33.00
C GLN A 55 1.11 -33.88 -31.70
N TYR A 56 1.30 -34.53 -30.54
CA TYR A 56 1.33 -33.87 -29.24
C TYR A 56 2.33 -32.71 -29.23
N LYS A 57 3.60 -32.98 -29.59
CA LYS A 57 4.66 -31.96 -29.65
C LYS A 57 4.40 -30.86 -30.69
N SER A 58 3.77 -31.17 -31.82
CA SER A 58 3.40 -30.16 -32.84
C SER A 58 2.31 -29.20 -32.36
N CYS A 59 1.45 -29.64 -31.45
CA CYS A 59 0.41 -28.83 -30.82
C CYS A 59 0.93 -28.00 -29.63
N LEU A 60 2.12 -28.31 -29.12
CA LEU A 60 2.86 -27.53 -28.11
C LEU A 60 3.55 -26.30 -28.71
N GLN A 61 2.84 -25.45 -29.45
CA GLN A 61 3.38 -24.10 -29.70
C GLN A 61 3.48 -23.40 -28.34
N PRO A 62 4.69 -23.19 -27.78
CA PRO A 62 4.82 -22.67 -26.44
C PRO A 62 4.28 -21.24 -26.40
N TYR A 63 3.56 -20.89 -25.34
CA TYR A 63 3.23 -19.50 -25.10
C TYR A 63 4.53 -18.70 -25.01
N ALA A 64 4.52 -17.49 -25.57
CA ALA A 64 5.70 -16.64 -25.49
C ALA A 64 5.95 -16.29 -24.01
N GLY A 65 7.13 -16.63 -23.49
CA GLY A 65 7.53 -16.39 -22.10
C GLY A 65 7.29 -17.56 -21.16
N ILE A 66 6.14 -18.26 -21.24
CA ILE A 66 5.88 -19.48 -20.45
C ILE A 66 6.12 -20.71 -21.32
N ARG A 67 7.36 -21.19 -21.31
CA ARG A 67 7.79 -22.30 -22.19
C ARG A 67 7.82 -23.65 -21.50
N SER A 68 7.90 -23.67 -20.17
CA SER A 68 8.30 -24.86 -19.43
C SER A 68 8.02 -24.67 -17.93
N THR A 69 7.68 -25.74 -17.21
CA THR A 69 7.36 -25.63 -15.77
C THR A 69 8.63 -25.42 -14.95
N SER A 70 9.75 -26.05 -15.36
CA SER A 70 11.05 -25.82 -14.73
C SER A 70 11.52 -24.38 -14.94
N GLY A 71 11.24 -23.78 -16.10
CA GLY A 71 11.55 -22.39 -16.40
C GLY A 71 10.71 -21.40 -15.60
N ILE A 72 9.42 -21.70 -15.37
CA ILE A 72 8.57 -20.92 -14.45
C ILE A 72 9.09 -21.02 -13.02
N ARG A 73 9.38 -22.23 -12.54
CA ARG A 73 9.90 -22.46 -11.19
C ARG A 73 11.23 -21.73 -10.99
N ALA A 74 12.16 -21.84 -11.93
CA ALA A 74 13.44 -21.15 -11.88
C ALA A 74 13.28 -19.62 -11.95
N GLY A 75 12.35 -19.12 -12.77
CA GLY A 75 12.03 -17.70 -12.83
C GLY A 75 11.45 -17.17 -11.51
N HIS A 76 10.57 -17.94 -10.88
CA HIS A 76 9.99 -17.61 -9.57
C HIS A 76 11.02 -17.63 -8.46
N LEU A 77 11.82 -18.71 -8.35
CA LEU A 77 12.84 -18.82 -7.31
C LEU A 77 13.89 -17.71 -7.44
N ARG A 78 14.30 -17.35 -8.66
CA ARG A 78 15.18 -16.20 -8.88
C ARG A 78 14.52 -14.88 -8.47
N ALA A 79 13.23 -14.71 -8.76
CA ALA A 79 12.48 -13.54 -8.32
C ALA A 79 12.37 -13.47 -6.79
N CYS A 80 12.24 -14.61 -6.11
CA CYS A 80 12.25 -14.68 -4.65
C CYS A 80 13.64 -14.41 -4.05
N GLU A 81 14.71 -14.91 -4.68
CA GLU A 81 16.10 -14.68 -4.27
C GLU A 81 16.51 -13.20 -4.42
N ASP A 82 16.15 -12.57 -5.55
CA ASP A 82 16.41 -11.15 -5.82
C ASP A 82 15.68 -10.22 -4.83
N MET A 83 14.66 -10.74 -4.15
CA MET A 83 13.82 -10.02 -3.19
C MET A 83 14.20 -10.28 -1.73
N ALA A 84 15.43 -10.74 -1.45
CA ALA A 84 15.92 -11.00 -0.10
C ALA A 84 15.70 -9.79 0.84
N GLY A 85 14.55 -9.76 1.53
CA GLY A 85 14.11 -8.69 2.42
C GLY A 85 12.62 -8.33 2.32
N GLU A 86 11.96 -8.51 1.18
CA GLU A 86 10.58 -8.06 0.94
C GLU A 86 9.66 -9.23 0.55
N PRO A 87 8.51 -9.44 1.24
CA PRO A 87 7.66 -10.61 1.00
C PRO A 87 6.89 -10.50 -0.33
N MET A 88 7.41 -11.15 -1.37
CA MET A 88 6.69 -11.38 -2.63
C MET A 88 5.66 -12.52 -2.44
N GLY A 89 4.43 -12.29 -2.89
CA GLY A 89 3.38 -13.30 -2.87
C GLY A 89 3.83 -14.59 -3.57
N GLY A 90 3.62 -15.74 -2.93
CA GLY A 90 3.95 -17.05 -3.48
C GLY A 90 5.38 -17.54 -3.21
N CYS A 91 6.29 -16.72 -2.68
CA CYS A 91 7.63 -17.16 -2.25
C CYS A 91 7.61 -17.99 -0.96
N ASP A 92 6.59 -17.79 -0.13
CA ASP A 92 6.29 -18.62 1.04
C ASP A 92 5.84 -20.04 0.65
N ALA A 93 5.08 -20.16 -0.43
CA ALA A 93 4.60 -21.43 -0.96
C ALA A 93 5.58 -22.09 -1.95
N CYS A 94 6.57 -21.36 -2.46
CA CYS A 94 7.55 -21.82 -3.45
C CYS A 94 8.94 -21.29 -3.09
N SER A 95 9.59 -21.93 -2.12
CA SER A 95 10.85 -21.46 -1.50
C SER A 95 12.10 -22.20 -1.96
N SER A 96 11.95 -23.34 -2.65
CA SER A 96 13.05 -24.09 -3.25
C SER A 96 12.56 -24.87 -4.47
N SER A 97 13.50 -25.49 -5.21
CA SER A 97 13.14 -26.40 -6.31
C SER A 97 12.21 -27.50 -5.83
N ASP A 98 12.39 -28.00 -4.61
CA ASP A 98 11.67 -29.19 -4.12
C ASP A 98 10.41 -28.82 -3.32
N ALA A 99 10.36 -27.58 -2.80
CA ALA A 99 9.24 -27.03 -2.04
C ALA A 99 8.44 -26.03 -2.88
N CYS A 100 8.01 -26.44 -4.07
CA CYS A 100 7.21 -25.60 -4.96
C CYS A 100 6.07 -26.40 -5.63
N PRO A 101 4.97 -26.68 -4.91
CA PRO A 101 3.90 -27.54 -5.40
C PRO A 101 3.06 -26.91 -6.52
N ASN A 102 3.04 -25.57 -6.64
CA ASN A 102 2.30 -24.86 -7.68
C ASN A 102 3.11 -23.68 -8.26
N PRO A 103 4.20 -23.95 -9.01
CA PRO A 103 5.12 -22.92 -9.50
C PRO A 103 4.43 -21.85 -10.34
N LEU A 104 3.42 -22.22 -11.13
CA LEU A 104 2.66 -21.26 -11.94
C LEU A 104 1.83 -20.28 -11.11
N VAL A 105 1.21 -20.74 -10.02
CA VAL A 105 0.38 -19.88 -9.16
C VAL A 105 1.27 -18.98 -8.32
N SER A 106 2.31 -19.54 -7.71
CA SER A 106 3.30 -18.76 -6.96
C SER A 106 3.94 -17.68 -7.83
N TYR A 107 4.31 -18.01 -9.08
CA TYR A 107 4.88 -17.06 -10.03
C TYR A 107 3.86 -16.02 -10.50
N ALA A 108 2.60 -16.41 -10.70
CA ALA A 108 1.53 -15.49 -11.02
C ALA A 108 1.32 -14.47 -9.90
N ASP A 109 1.15 -14.93 -8.65
CA ASP A 109 0.87 -14.10 -7.49
C ASP A 109 1.98 -13.06 -7.29
N GLY A 110 3.23 -13.51 -7.29
CA GLY A 110 4.35 -12.60 -7.13
C GLY A 110 4.48 -11.58 -8.26
N CYS A 111 4.30 -12.00 -9.52
CA CYS A 111 4.42 -11.11 -10.68
C CYS A 111 3.18 -10.23 -10.94
N ILE A 112 2.02 -10.57 -10.36
CA ILE A 112 0.82 -9.72 -10.39
C ILE A 112 0.97 -8.55 -9.42
N ASP A 113 1.57 -8.79 -8.25
CA ASP A 113 1.72 -7.78 -7.22
C ASP A 113 2.86 -6.81 -7.51
N MET A 114 3.98 -7.30 -8.05
CA MET A 114 5.18 -6.50 -8.30
C MET A 114 5.76 -6.74 -9.69
N ASP A 115 5.90 -5.65 -10.47
CA ASP A 115 6.43 -5.72 -11.84
C ASP A 115 7.96 -5.68 -11.83
N MET A 116 8.58 -6.86 -11.75
CA MET A 116 10.03 -7.01 -11.68
C MET A 116 10.64 -7.43 -13.03
N GLY A 117 11.95 -7.21 -13.21
CA GLY A 117 12.67 -7.67 -14.40
C GLY A 117 12.53 -9.18 -14.63
N GLN A 118 12.51 -9.97 -13.56
CA GLN A 118 12.31 -11.43 -13.63
C GLN A 118 10.91 -11.83 -14.10
N CYS A 119 9.92 -10.94 -13.96
CA CYS A 119 8.55 -11.15 -14.46
C CYS A 119 8.41 -10.87 -15.97
N ALA A 120 9.50 -10.62 -16.70
CA ALA A 120 9.45 -10.38 -18.15
C ALA A 120 8.82 -11.54 -18.93
N ASN A 121 9.07 -12.80 -18.52
CA ASN A 121 8.45 -13.99 -19.11
C ASN A 121 6.94 -14.04 -18.84
N TRP A 122 6.53 -13.70 -17.61
CA TRP A 122 5.12 -13.57 -17.25
C TRP A 122 4.43 -12.49 -18.08
N ARG A 123 5.05 -11.30 -18.15
CA ARG A 123 4.54 -10.16 -18.94
C ARG A 123 4.43 -10.50 -20.42
N THR A 124 5.41 -11.21 -20.97
CA THR A 124 5.38 -11.69 -22.36
C THR A 124 4.22 -12.65 -22.59
N PHE A 125 3.96 -13.57 -21.65
CA PHE A 125 2.79 -14.44 -21.71
C PHE A 125 1.49 -13.63 -21.68
N CYS A 126 1.37 -12.72 -20.72
CA CYS A 126 0.19 -11.86 -20.57
C CYS A 126 -0.07 -10.96 -21.77
N ASN A 127 0.98 -10.46 -22.43
CA ASN A 127 0.88 -9.60 -23.61
C ASN A 127 0.63 -10.39 -24.90
N SER A 128 1.21 -11.59 -25.03
CA SER A 128 1.10 -12.41 -26.24
C SER A 128 -0.23 -13.15 -26.35
N ASP A 129 -0.85 -13.50 -25.22
CA ASP A 129 -2.15 -14.15 -25.14
C ASP A 129 -3.30 -13.15 -24.87
N ALA A 130 -3.12 -11.84 -25.14
CA ALA A 130 -4.16 -10.80 -24.98
C ALA A 130 -5.13 -10.67 -26.18
N SER A 131 -4.95 -11.46 -27.25
CA SER A 131 -5.80 -11.53 -28.44
C SER A 131 -7.17 -12.14 -28.13
N PRO A 132 -8.29 -11.89 -28.85
CA PRO A 132 -9.66 -12.23 -28.43
C PRO A 132 -9.99 -13.73 -28.18
N THR A 133 -9.01 -14.63 -28.25
CA THR A 133 -9.12 -16.06 -27.92
C THR A 133 -8.27 -16.50 -26.72
N GLY A 134 -7.49 -15.60 -26.11
CA GLY A 134 -6.52 -15.94 -25.05
C GLY A 134 -7.14 -16.13 -23.67
N ALA A 135 -7.84 -17.26 -23.50
CA ALA A 135 -8.47 -17.62 -22.24
C ALA A 135 -7.44 -17.89 -21.11
N GLY A 136 -6.18 -18.18 -21.44
CA GLY A 136 -5.14 -18.51 -20.48
C GLY A 136 -4.65 -17.26 -19.73
N ALA A 137 -4.22 -16.24 -20.46
CA ALA A 137 -3.88 -14.94 -19.88
C ALA A 137 -5.11 -14.26 -19.25
N ALA A 138 -6.33 -14.47 -19.79
CA ALA A 138 -7.53 -13.93 -19.17
C ALA A 138 -7.79 -14.47 -17.75
N VAL A 139 -7.33 -15.67 -17.43
CA VAL A 139 -7.45 -16.26 -16.08
C VAL A 139 -6.26 -15.88 -15.22
N LEU A 140 -5.06 -16.04 -15.76
CA LEU A 140 -3.82 -15.97 -14.99
C LEU A 140 -3.25 -14.56 -14.90
N CYS A 141 -3.38 -13.74 -15.94
CA CYS A 141 -2.77 -12.41 -16.01
C CYS A 141 -3.71 -11.28 -15.57
N ARG A 142 -4.96 -11.59 -15.20
CA ARG A 142 -5.91 -10.56 -14.78
C ARG A 142 -5.69 -10.20 -13.32
N ARG A 143 -5.30 -8.94 -13.07
CA ARG A 143 -5.75 -8.24 -11.85
C ARG A 143 -7.28 -8.17 -11.87
N ALA A 144 -7.92 -8.30 -10.72
CA ALA A 144 -9.38 -8.37 -10.55
C ALA A 144 -10.23 -7.22 -11.20
N ASN A 145 -9.62 -6.23 -11.87
CA ASN A 145 -10.26 -4.95 -12.19
C ASN A 145 -10.51 -4.67 -13.70
N ASN A 146 -10.37 -5.63 -14.63
CA ASN A 146 -10.56 -5.37 -16.08
C ASN A 146 -11.58 -6.34 -16.75
N TRP A 147 -12.88 -6.07 -16.58
CA TRP A 147 -13.99 -6.89 -17.13
C TRP A 147 -14.93 -6.13 -18.09
N GLY A 148 -14.47 -5.08 -18.76
CA GLY A 148 -15.27 -4.41 -19.78
C GLY A 148 -15.15 -5.08 -21.15
N GLY A 149 -16.08 -5.99 -21.53
CA GLY A 149 -16.44 -6.13 -22.95
C GLY A 149 -16.54 -7.50 -23.64
N ILE A 150 -16.87 -8.62 -22.96
CA ILE A 150 -17.24 -9.87 -23.68
C ILE A 150 -18.60 -10.38 -23.17
N VAL A 151 -19.59 -10.42 -24.07
CA VAL A 151 -20.93 -10.95 -23.84
C VAL A 151 -20.89 -12.47 -23.98
N ALA A 152 -21.28 -13.21 -22.93
CA ALA A 152 -21.47 -14.65 -23.02
C ALA A 152 -22.72 -14.98 -23.88
N PRO A 153 -22.69 -16.03 -24.73
CA PRO A 153 -23.91 -16.51 -25.39
C PRO A 153 -24.95 -16.98 -24.36
N PRO A 154 -26.27 -16.81 -24.63
CA PRO A 154 -27.31 -17.20 -23.70
C PRO A 154 -27.34 -18.72 -23.46
N LEU A 155 -27.48 -19.11 -22.19
CA LEU A 155 -27.71 -20.51 -21.82
C LEU A 155 -29.08 -21.00 -22.32
N PRO A 156 -29.21 -22.28 -22.75
CA PRO A 156 -30.51 -22.90 -22.94
C PRO A 156 -31.26 -23.06 -21.59
N PRO A 157 -32.60 -23.02 -21.58
CA PRO A 157 -33.39 -23.13 -20.36
C PRO A 157 -33.22 -24.51 -19.71
N SER A 158 -33.02 -24.52 -18.38
CA SER A 158 -32.93 -25.74 -17.58
C SER A 158 -34.31 -26.39 -17.41
N PRO A 159 -34.39 -27.73 -17.39
CA PRO A 159 -35.64 -28.46 -17.14
C PRO A 159 -36.14 -28.26 -15.69
N PRO A 160 -37.46 -28.40 -15.46
CA PRO A 160 -38.07 -28.18 -14.14
C PRO A 160 -37.65 -29.23 -13.11
N PRO A 161 -37.60 -28.87 -11.81
CA PRO A 161 -37.18 -29.76 -10.74
C PRO A 161 -38.19 -30.90 -10.50
N PRO A 162 -37.72 -32.14 -10.21
CA PRO A 162 -38.59 -33.20 -9.76
C PRO A 162 -39.20 -32.87 -8.38
N GLY A 163 -40.49 -33.17 -8.26
CA GLY A 163 -41.33 -32.81 -7.10
C GLY A 163 -40.93 -33.51 -5.80
N LEU A 164 -41.15 -32.77 -4.71
CA LEU A 164 -41.02 -33.19 -3.32
C LEU A 164 -42.01 -34.32 -2.97
N SER A 165 -41.55 -35.27 -2.16
CA SER A 165 -42.42 -36.15 -1.37
C SER A 165 -41.71 -36.65 -0.10
N PRO A 166 -42.47 -37.05 0.95
CA PRO A 166 -42.27 -36.53 2.30
C PRO A 166 -41.59 -37.49 3.30
N SER A 167 -41.10 -36.89 4.39
CA SER A 167 -40.63 -37.53 5.64
C SER A 167 -41.64 -38.49 6.28
N PRO A 168 -41.14 -39.45 7.07
CA PRO A 168 -41.87 -39.94 8.24
C PRO A 168 -41.10 -39.85 9.57
N SER A 169 -41.80 -39.28 10.56
CA SER A 169 -41.98 -39.60 11.99
C SER A 169 -40.92 -40.33 12.84
N ALA A 170 -40.49 -39.62 13.90
CA ALA A 170 -40.65 -39.84 15.36
C ALA A 170 -40.53 -41.22 16.06
N SER A 171 -39.65 -41.21 17.10
CA SER A 171 -39.69 -41.87 18.45
C SER A 171 -39.35 -43.38 18.59
N PRO A 172 -38.95 -43.90 19.78
CA PRO A 172 -38.90 -43.30 21.15
C PRO A 172 -37.62 -43.56 22.02
N SER A 173 -37.60 -42.91 23.20
CA SER A 173 -36.71 -43.10 24.37
C SER A 173 -36.66 -44.52 24.98
N PRO A 174 -35.65 -44.78 25.85
CA PRO A 174 -35.98 -45.14 27.24
C PRO A 174 -35.07 -44.52 28.33
N SER A 175 -35.64 -44.38 29.54
CA SER A 175 -35.01 -44.03 30.84
C SER A 175 -34.72 -45.32 31.68
N PRO A 176 -34.40 -45.27 32.99
CA PRO A 176 -33.12 -44.92 33.66
C PRO A 176 -32.64 -46.00 34.69
N ALA A 177 -31.35 -45.98 35.11
CA ALA A 177 -30.78 -46.56 36.35
C ALA A 177 -29.23 -46.59 36.22
N ALA A 178 -28.33 -46.47 37.22
CA ALA A 178 -28.38 -46.29 38.67
C ALA A 178 -27.00 -45.71 39.12
N SER A 179 -26.96 -45.03 40.27
CA SER A 179 -25.73 -44.63 40.98
C SER A 179 -25.03 -45.83 41.63
N PRO A 180 -23.69 -45.79 41.82
CA PRO A 180 -23.19 -45.46 43.17
C PRO A 180 -21.91 -44.59 43.20
N SER A 181 -21.80 -43.78 44.26
CA SER A 181 -20.56 -43.14 44.77
C SER A 181 -19.97 -44.01 45.91
N PRO A 182 -18.79 -43.72 46.52
CA PRO A 182 -17.75 -42.73 46.19
C PRO A 182 -16.32 -43.32 46.15
N SER A 183 -15.39 -42.64 45.50
CA SER A 183 -13.95 -42.73 45.81
C SER A 183 -13.31 -41.37 45.55
N MET A 184 -12.86 -40.73 46.63
CA MET A 184 -12.15 -39.47 46.58
C MET A 184 -10.78 -39.69 45.95
N HIS A 185 -10.47 -39.07 44.81
CA HIS A 185 -9.15 -38.60 44.37
C HIS A 185 -9.43 -37.48 43.34
N GLY A 186 -8.89 -36.28 43.57
CA GLY A 186 -9.25 -35.05 42.85
C GLY A 186 -8.78 -35.02 41.40
N ASN A 187 -9.71 -34.79 40.48
CA ASN A 187 -9.47 -34.47 39.07
C ASN A 187 -10.27 -33.21 38.71
N MET A 188 -9.60 -32.19 38.16
CA MET A 188 -10.26 -31.04 37.55
C MET A 188 -11.03 -31.49 36.29
N PRO A 189 -12.21 -30.91 35.98
CA PRO A 189 -13.01 -31.34 34.84
C PRO A 189 -12.32 -30.98 33.52
N ALA A 190 -12.16 -31.99 32.67
CA ALA A 190 -11.70 -31.88 31.31
C ALA A 190 -12.63 -30.98 30.49
N SER A 191 -12.03 -29.96 29.89
CA SER A 191 -12.62 -29.05 28.91
C SER A 191 -13.22 -29.85 27.75
N GLY A 192 -14.45 -29.51 27.34
CA GLY A 192 -15.03 -30.03 26.10
C GLY A 192 -14.18 -29.67 24.87
N PRO A 193 -14.41 -30.33 23.72
CA PRO A 193 -13.64 -30.09 22.50
C PRO A 193 -13.69 -28.60 22.14
N ALA A 194 -12.51 -27.98 22.04
CA ALA A 194 -12.39 -26.58 21.67
C ALA A 194 -13.07 -26.34 20.31
N PRO A 195 -13.91 -25.30 20.16
CA PRO A 195 -14.48 -24.95 18.87
C PRO A 195 -13.35 -24.72 17.86
N PRO A 196 -13.56 -25.06 16.57
CA PRO A 196 -12.53 -24.86 15.54
C PRO A 196 -12.09 -23.41 15.57
N ALA A 197 -10.77 -23.16 15.67
CA ALA A 197 -10.19 -21.83 15.85
C ALA A 197 -10.34 -20.90 14.63
N ALA A 198 -10.66 -21.46 13.45
CA ALA A 198 -10.67 -20.77 12.17
C ALA A 198 -11.71 -19.62 12.02
N PRO A 199 -12.97 -19.72 12.52
CA PRO A 199 -13.98 -18.68 12.31
C PRO A 199 -13.62 -17.39 13.04
N CYS A 200 -13.11 -17.47 14.27
CA CYS A 200 -12.80 -16.29 15.08
C CYS A 200 -11.58 -15.53 14.59
N VAL A 201 -10.60 -16.22 13.99
CA VAL A 201 -9.43 -15.57 13.38
C VAL A 201 -9.82 -14.78 12.13
N ALA A 202 -10.81 -15.27 11.37
CA ALA A 202 -11.35 -14.55 10.22
C ALA A 202 -12.31 -13.41 10.63
N ASP A 203 -13.16 -13.65 11.63
CA ASP A 203 -14.16 -12.71 12.12
C ASP A 203 -14.34 -12.83 13.65
N GLY A 204 -13.68 -11.95 14.40
CA GLY A 204 -13.81 -11.89 15.86
C GLY A 204 -15.14 -11.32 16.38
N ALA A 205 -16.02 -10.80 15.52
CA ALA A 205 -17.32 -10.26 15.93
C ALA A 205 -18.40 -11.34 16.10
N LEU A 206 -18.12 -12.59 15.66
CA LEU A 206 -19.04 -13.71 15.81
C LEU A 206 -19.36 -13.98 17.29
N PRO A 207 -20.63 -14.26 17.64
CA PRO A 207 -21.05 -14.54 19.01
C PRO A 207 -20.24 -15.64 19.71
N GLU A 208 -19.86 -16.70 18.99
CA GLU A 208 -19.04 -17.80 19.54
C GLU A 208 -17.62 -17.38 19.96
N CYS A 209 -17.12 -16.24 19.48
CA CYS A 209 -15.76 -15.76 19.78
C CYS A 209 -15.63 -15.09 21.15
N ALA A 210 -16.73 -14.99 21.91
CA ALA A 210 -16.73 -14.40 23.26
C ALA A 210 -15.77 -15.10 24.24
N ASN A 211 -15.45 -16.38 24.02
CA ASN A 211 -14.50 -17.14 24.83
C ASN A 211 -13.25 -17.53 24.04
N PHE A 212 -13.09 -17.04 22.82
CA PHE A 212 -11.94 -17.36 22.00
C PHE A 212 -10.69 -16.64 22.53
N SER A 213 -9.59 -17.37 22.62
CA SER A 213 -8.28 -16.82 22.91
C SER A 213 -7.34 -17.27 21.80
N TYR A 214 -6.77 -16.32 21.08
CA TYR A 214 -5.75 -16.56 20.08
C TYR A 214 -4.54 -17.23 20.75
N PRO A 215 -4.08 -18.38 20.24
CA PRO A 215 -3.02 -19.15 20.88
C PRO A 215 -1.74 -18.34 21.04
N HIS A 216 -1.14 -18.41 22.22
CA HIS A 216 0.11 -17.70 22.53
C HIS A 216 1.24 -18.01 21.55
N THR A 217 1.36 -19.27 21.10
CA THR A 217 2.34 -19.68 20.09
C THR A 217 2.10 -19.01 18.75
N SER A 218 0.84 -18.82 18.35
CA SER A 218 0.49 -18.12 17.11
C SER A 218 0.82 -16.63 17.21
N VAL A 219 0.57 -16.01 18.37
CA VAL A 219 0.95 -14.62 18.63
C VAL A 219 2.47 -14.41 18.51
N LEU A 220 3.27 -15.28 19.12
CA LEU A 220 4.73 -15.20 19.05
C LEU A 220 5.25 -15.42 17.61
N ALA A 221 4.64 -16.35 16.86
CA ALA A 221 4.98 -16.56 15.46
C ALA A 221 4.64 -15.33 14.60
N ASP A 222 3.49 -14.70 14.82
CA ASP A 222 3.10 -13.48 14.11
C ASP A 222 4.07 -12.32 14.42
N ILE A 223 4.45 -12.12 15.69
CA ILE A 223 5.45 -11.10 16.08
C ILE A 223 6.80 -11.40 15.42
N ALA A 224 7.30 -12.62 15.51
CA ALA A 224 8.58 -13.00 14.92
C ALA A 224 8.59 -12.78 13.40
N ASN A 225 7.51 -13.13 12.70
CA ASN A 225 7.37 -12.88 11.26
C ASN A 225 7.33 -11.37 10.94
N LEU A 226 6.65 -10.57 11.76
CA LEU A 226 6.54 -9.12 11.56
C LEU A 226 7.89 -8.44 11.80
N CYS A 227 8.61 -8.79 12.86
CA CYS A 227 9.90 -8.20 13.19
C CYS A 227 11.03 -8.73 12.29
N ALA A 228 10.94 -9.96 11.79
CA ALA A 228 11.86 -10.44 10.76
C ALA A 228 11.69 -9.68 9.42
N ALA A 229 10.45 -9.28 9.09
CA ALA A 229 10.17 -8.49 7.88
C ALA A 229 10.60 -7.02 8.05
N MET A 230 10.36 -6.43 9.22
CA MET A 230 10.66 -5.02 9.49
C MET A 230 11.07 -4.81 10.96
N ASP A 231 12.33 -5.09 11.24
CA ASP A 231 12.87 -5.08 12.60
C ASP A 231 12.81 -3.71 13.28
N TYR A 232 12.82 -2.65 12.48
CA TYR A 232 12.88 -1.26 12.93
C TYR A 232 11.56 -0.68 13.46
N MET A 233 10.45 -1.42 13.38
CA MET A 233 9.16 -0.91 13.87
C MET A 233 9.23 -0.63 15.38
N PRO A 234 8.64 0.47 15.89
CA PRO A 234 8.61 0.76 17.32
C PRO A 234 8.10 -0.39 18.19
N GLY A 235 7.10 -1.15 17.73
CA GLY A 235 6.62 -2.33 18.43
C GLY A 235 7.63 -3.48 18.50
N CYS A 236 8.51 -3.63 17.51
CA CYS A 236 9.61 -4.60 17.50
C CYS A 236 10.76 -4.17 18.42
N GLY A 237 11.12 -2.88 18.45
CA GLY A 237 12.07 -2.35 19.43
C GLY A 237 11.63 -2.61 20.88
N ILE A 238 10.32 -2.45 21.17
CA ILE A 238 9.77 -2.80 22.50
C ILE A 238 9.81 -4.32 22.75
N TRP A 239 9.53 -5.15 21.73
CA TRP A 239 9.62 -6.62 21.86
C TRP A 239 11.05 -7.07 22.18
N HIS A 240 12.06 -6.52 21.51
CA HIS A 240 13.48 -6.79 21.79
C HIS A 240 13.90 -6.30 23.18
N ALA A 241 13.43 -5.13 23.60
CA ALA A 241 13.68 -4.63 24.95
C ALA A 241 13.03 -5.53 26.02
N CYS A 242 11.88 -6.13 25.72
CA CYS A 242 11.25 -7.14 26.57
C CYS A 242 12.07 -8.43 26.65
N ASP A 243 12.60 -8.92 25.53
CA ASP A 243 13.45 -10.11 25.49
C ASP A 243 14.77 -9.89 26.26
N ALA A 244 15.32 -8.68 26.16
CA ALA A 244 16.50 -8.25 26.92
C ALA A 244 16.21 -7.96 28.41
N GLY A 245 14.95 -8.02 28.85
CA GLY A 245 14.56 -7.70 30.23
C GLY A 245 14.67 -6.22 30.61
N LEU A 246 14.75 -5.33 29.63
CA LEU A 246 14.81 -3.87 29.80
C LEU A 246 13.42 -3.25 29.98
N VAL A 247 12.40 -3.86 29.36
CA VAL A 247 10.98 -3.56 29.57
C VAL A 247 10.32 -4.76 30.24
N SER A 248 9.29 -4.53 31.05
CA SER A 248 8.65 -5.61 31.82
C SER A 248 7.14 -5.45 31.98
N GLY A 249 6.49 -6.53 32.42
CA GLY A 249 5.06 -6.59 32.75
C GLY A 249 4.12 -6.57 31.54
N ASP A 250 3.05 -5.77 31.61
CA ASP A 250 1.97 -5.79 30.63
C ASP A 250 2.40 -5.31 29.23
N TYR A 251 3.44 -4.48 29.13
CA TYR A 251 4.07 -4.11 27.85
C TYR A 251 4.63 -5.31 27.10
N CYS A 252 5.15 -6.30 27.84
CA CYS A 252 5.80 -7.48 27.29
C CYS A 252 4.85 -8.65 27.07
N ARG A 253 3.54 -8.44 27.24
CA ARG A 253 2.55 -9.47 26.92
C ARG A 253 2.52 -9.63 25.40
N PRO A 254 2.71 -10.84 24.85
CA PRO A 254 2.81 -10.99 23.40
C PRO A 254 1.60 -10.44 22.64
N PHE A 255 0.38 -10.61 23.15
CA PHE A 255 -0.79 -10.07 22.45
C PHE A 255 -0.80 -8.53 22.40
N THR A 256 -0.30 -7.87 23.45
CA THR A 256 -0.12 -6.42 23.52
C THR A 256 0.96 -5.94 22.55
N LEU A 257 2.08 -6.65 22.43
CA LEU A 257 3.12 -6.36 21.46
C LEU A 257 2.62 -6.51 20.03
N LEU A 258 1.94 -7.63 19.73
CA LEU A 258 1.29 -7.86 18.43
C LEU A 258 0.29 -6.74 18.11
N ALA A 259 -0.56 -6.36 19.06
CA ALA A 259 -1.50 -5.26 18.89
C ALA A 259 -0.80 -3.94 18.56
N THR A 260 0.31 -3.65 19.24
CA THR A 260 1.11 -2.44 19.01
C THR A 260 1.72 -2.41 17.62
N ILE A 261 2.36 -3.51 17.20
CA ILE A 261 2.94 -3.65 15.86
C ILE A 261 1.85 -3.51 14.78
N CYS A 262 0.69 -4.14 14.99
CA CYS A 262 -0.38 -4.14 13.99
C CYS A 262 -1.23 -2.87 13.95
N VAL A 263 -1.19 -2.02 14.98
CA VAL A 263 -1.74 -0.68 14.92
C VAL A 263 -0.86 0.24 14.07
N ASP A 264 0.46 0.09 14.16
CA ASP A 264 1.42 0.81 13.31
C ASP A 264 1.29 0.39 11.84
N MET A 265 1.39 -0.92 11.57
CA MET A 265 1.38 -1.47 10.21
C MET A 265 0.29 -2.53 9.98
N PRO A 266 -0.99 -2.14 9.93
CA PRO A 266 -2.11 -3.07 9.78
C PRO A 266 -2.12 -3.83 8.43
N GLY A 267 -1.32 -3.41 7.45
CA GLY A 267 -1.24 -4.06 6.13
C GLY A 267 -0.42 -5.35 6.11
N MET A 268 0.44 -5.55 7.11
CA MET A 268 1.43 -6.62 7.09
C MET A 268 0.80 -8.01 7.20
N ALA A 269 1.41 -9.00 6.56
CA ALA A 269 0.89 -10.37 6.51
C ALA A 269 0.66 -10.96 7.91
N GLY A 270 1.59 -10.76 8.84
CA GLY A 270 1.47 -11.20 10.25
C GLY A 270 0.38 -10.47 11.04
N CYS A 271 -0.19 -9.39 10.51
CA CYS A 271 -1.31 -8.67 11.13
C CYS A 271 -2.69 -9.13 10.63
N ARG A 272 -2.76 -10.09 9.69
CA ARG A 272 -4.04 -10.60 9.17
C ARG A 272 -4.91 -11.20 10.28
N SER A 273 -4.33 -12.08 11.10
CA SER A 273 -5.04 -12.73 12.21
C SER A 273 -5.52 -11.70 13.24
N TYR A 274 -4.63 -10.80 13.67
CA TYR A 274 -4.99 -9.72 14.60
C TYR A 274 -6.13 -8.85 14.08
N ARG A 275 -6.14 -8.52 12.78
CA ARG A 275 -7.21 -7.70 12.19
C ARG A 275 -8.56 -8.39 12.13
N GLY A 276 -8.60 -9.68 11.84
CA GLY A 276 -9.84 -10.45 11.90
C GLY A 276 -10.34 -10.57 13.34
N LEU A 277 -9.43 -10.85 14.27
CA LEU A 277 -9.72 -10.99 15.70
C LEU A 277 -10.18 -9.70 16.35
N CYS A 278 -9.50 -8.57 16.13
CA CYS A 278 -9.65 -7.33 16.88
C CYS A 278 -10.25 -6.19 16.07
N LYS A 279 -11.11 -6.51 15.09
CA LYS A 279 -11.92 -5.49 14.40
C LYS A 279 -12.95 -4.86 15.34
N THR A 280 -13.50 -3.72 14.93
CA THR A 280 -14.60 -3.04 15.62
C THR A 280 -15.77 -4.01 15.85
N GLY A 281 -16.26 -4.07 17.10
CA GLY A 281 -17.33 -5.00 17.49
C GLY A 281 -16.87 -6.43 17.79
N SER A 282 -15.56 -6.68 17.82
CA SER A 282 -15.02 -7.97 18.25
C SER A 282 -15.51 -8.35 19.64
N ARG A 283 -15.81 -9.65 19.80
CA ARG A 283 -16.15 -10.29 21.07
C ARG A 283 -14.96 -11.01 21.69
N VAL A 284 -13.82 -11.09 21.00
CA VAL A 284 -12.60 -11.75 21.50
C VAL A 284 -12.07 -10.96 22.70
N PRO A 285 -12.06 -11.52 23.92
CA PRO A 285 -11.71 -10.78 25.13
C PRO A 285 -10.28 -10.23 25.11
N GLN A 286 -9.34 -10.95 24.48
CA GLN A 286 -7.95 -10.50 24.38
C GLN A 286 -7.82 -9.11 23.74
N CYS A 287 -8.69 -8.74 22.80
CA CYS A 287 -8.62 -7.45 22.11
C CYS A 287 -8.93 -6.25 23.03
N SER A 288 -9.78 -6.42 24.04
CA SER A 288 -10.08 -5.37 25.02
C SER A 288 -9.18 -5.45 26.25
N LEU A 289 -8.78 -6.66 26.65
CA LEU A 289 -7.92 -6.89 27.81
C LEU A 289 -6.45 -6.54 27.53
N ARG A 290 -6.00 -6.73 26.28
CA ARG A 290 -4.60 -6.56 25.85
C ARG A 290 -4.51 -5.61 24.64
N PRO A 291 -4.94 -4.34 24.79
CA PRO A 291 -4.87 -3.37 23.70
C PRO A 291 -3.42 -3.03 23.36
N ALA A 292 -3.23 -2.37 22.21
CA ALA A 292 -1.96 -1.77 21.82
C ALA A 292 -1.48 -0.75 22.87
N ILE A 293 -0.15 -0.63 23.01
CA ILE A 293 0.49 0.32 23.91
C ILE A 293 0.05 1.74 23.52
N PRO A 294 -0.66 2.49 24.38
CA PRO A 294 -1.26 3.77 24.02
C PRO A 294 -0.24 4.80 23.55
N LYS A 295 -0.56 5.50 22.47
CA LYS A 295 0.29 6.55 21.86
C LYS A 295 1.71 6.10 21.52
N THR A 296 1.95 4.81 21.33
CA THR A 296 3.22 4.37 20.74
C THR A 296 3.38 5.06 19.39
N PRO A 297 4.52 5.73 19.14
CA PRO A 297 4.79 6.33 17.84
C PRO A 297 4.65 5.30 16.73
N SER A 298 4.01 5.66 15.61
CA SER A 298 4.12 4.84 14.40
C SER A 298 5.55 4.88 13.86
N THR A 299 5.94 3.88 13.07
CA THR A 299 7.22 3.88 12.33
C THR A 299 7.37 5.16 11.52
N LYS A 300 6.28 5.59 10.86
CA LYS A 300 6.26 6.81 10.06
C LYS A 300 6.45 8.08 10.88
N GLU A 301 5.78 8.19 12.03
CA GLU A 301 5.94 9.34 12.92
C GLU A 301 7.35 9.39 13.53
N SER A 302 7.90 8.23 13.87
CA SER A 302 9.26 8.10 14.38
C SER A 302 10.28 8.53 13.33
N GLN A 303 10.15 8.05 12.10
CA GLN A 303 11.00 8.45 10.98
C GLN A 303 10.92 9.95 10.72
N ALA A 304 9.72 10.53 10.66
CA ALA A 304 9.54 11.96 10.43
C ALA A 304 10.19 12.83 11.53
N LEU A 305 10.15 12.35 12.79
CA LEU A 305 10.82 13.02 13.91
C LEU A 305 12.34 12.92 13.78
N ILE A 306 12.89 11.74 13.49
CA ILE A 306 14.33 11.56 13.28
C ILE A 306 14.83 12.42 12.12
N ASP A 307 14.11 12.46 10.99
CA ASP A 307 14.45 13.31 9.85
C ASP A 307 14.53 14.78 10.25
N THR A 308 13.56 15.24 11.05
CA THR A 308 13.54 16.61 11.59
C THR A 308 14.75 16.87 12.48
N VAL A 309 15.03 15.99 13.44
CA VAL A 309 16.17 16.08 14.36
C VAL A 309 17.49 16.09 13.59
N CYS A 310 17.63 15.22 12.59
CA CYS A 310 18.85 15.07 11.80
C CYS A 310 19.06 16.16 10.76
N SER A 311 18.01 16.90 10.41
CA SER A 311 18.13 18.11 9.60
C SER A 311 18.64 19.33 10.38
N ALA A 312 18.65 19.28 11.71
CA ALA A 312 19.15 20.37 12.54
C ALA A 312 20.69 20.49 12.48
N ASN A 313 21.24 21.68 12.73
CA ASN A 313 22.68 21.92 12.71
C ASN A 313 23.18 22.49 14.05
N PRO A 314 24.10 21.81 14.76
CA PRO A 314 24.71 20.53 14.38
C PRO A 314 23.76 19.34 14.55
N ALA A 315 23.81 18.39 13.62
CA ALA A 315 23.05 17.15 13.74
C ALA A 315 23.61 16.33 14.92
N PRO A 316 22.75 15.72 15.75
CA PRO A 316 23.21 14.86 16.83
C PRO A 316 23.89 13.60 16.30
N VAL A 317 24.79 13.01 17.10
CA VAL A 317 25.56 11.80 16.74
C VAL A 317 24.67 10.63 16.33
N LEU A 318 23.46 10.55 16.87
CA LEU A 318 22.44 9.56 16.51
C LEU A 318 22.17 9.48 15.00
N CYS A 319 22.31 10.60 14.29
CA CYS A 319 22.05 10.69 12.85
C CYS A 319 23.10 9.99 11.99
N GLU A 320 24.23 9.59 12.57
CA GLU A 320 25.23 8.75 11.90
C GLU A 320 24.78 7.28 11.84
N SER A 321 24.01 6.81 12.83
CA SER A 321 23.57 5.41 12.97
C SER A 321 22.09 5.17 12.63
N CYS A 322 21.29 6.22 12.57
CA CYS A 322 19.88 6.19 12.18
C CYS A 322 19.65 7.29 11.14
N ASN A 323 19.92 6.96 9.88
CA ASN A 323 19.65 7.84 8.74
C ASN A 323 18.37 7.40 8.01
N GLN A 324 17.85 8.21 7.08
CA GLN A 324 16.60 7.97 6.35
C GLN A 324 16.46 6.56 5.72
N ILE A 325 17.57 5.86 5.51
CA ILE A 325 17.66 4.58 4.80
C ILE A 325 17.92 3.44 5.79
N GLU A 326 18.70 3.68 6.84
CA GLU A 326 19.16 2.67 7.78
C GLU A 326 18.93 3.16 9.20
N CYS A 327 17.78 2.81 9.76
CA CYS A 327 17.55 2.89 11.20
C CYS A 327 17.07 1.53 11.67
N THR A 328 17.84 0.88 12.54
CA THR A 328 17.53 -0.48 13.02
C THR A 328 16.51 -0.49 14.15
N ASP A 329 16.36 0.63 14.88
CA ASP A 329 15.40 0.78 15.97
C ASP A 329 14.95 2.24 16.09
N TYR A 330 13.79 2.55 15.51
CA TYR A 330 13.25 3.90 15.55
C TYR A 330 12.83 4.33 16.96
N ILE A 331 12.41 3.42 17.85
CA ILE A 331 11.93 3.84 19.17
C ILE A 331 13.09 4.20 20.09
N SER A 332 14.21 3.47 20.01
CA SER A 332 15.46 3.85 20.68
C SER A 332 16.00 5.16 20.12
N ALA A 333 16.01 5.33 18.79
CA ALA A 333 16.46 6.58 18.17
C ALA A 333 15.61 7.78 18.60
N VAL A 334 14.27 7.66 18.61
CA VAL A 334 13.38 8.74 19.07
C VAL A 334 13.65 9.07 20.54
N THR A 335 13.88 8.05 21.37
CA THR A 335 14.23 8.22 22.77
C THR A 335 15.53 9.00 22.92
N ASP A 336 16.59 8.60 22.24
CA ASP A 336 17.90 9.27 22.30
C ASP A 336 17.83 10.72 21.76
N ALA A 337 17.13 10.94 20.66
CA ALA A 337 16.92 12.25 20.06
C ALA A 337 16.19 13.19 21.03
N CYS A 338 15.06 12.75 21.60
CA CYS A 338 14.24 13.60 22.45
C CYS A 338 14.77 13.77 23.86
N THR A 339 15.62 12.87 24.31
CA THR A 339 16.30 13.03 25.61
C THR A 339 17.53 13.92 25.50
N SER A 340 18.24 13.88 24.37
CA SER A 340 19.37 14.78 24.11
C SER A 340 18.95 16.20 23.69
N ALA A 341 17.82 16.35 22.99
CA ALA A 341 17.32 17.62 22.48
C ALA A 341 15.78 17.74 22.61
N PRO A 342 15.25 17.91 23.84
CA PRO A 342 13.80 17.93 24.10
C PRO A 342 13.01 19.04 23.45
N GLU A 343 13.68 20.17 23.20
CA GLU A 343 13.07 21.34 22.56
C GLU A 343 12.89 21.14 21.05
N THR A 344 13.34 20.01 20.50
CA THR A 344 13.15 19.70 19.08
C THR A 344 11.66 19.54 18.79
N GLU A 345 11.20 20.21 17.73
CA GLU A 345 9.81 20.14 17.30
C GLU A 345 9.38 18.68 17.07
N GLY A 346 8.26 18.29 17.68
CA GLY A 346 7.75 16.91 17.64
C GLY A 346 8.07 16.07 18.88
N CYS A 347 9.15 16.35 19.63
CA CYS A 347 9.48 15.57 20.83
C CYS A 347 8.45 15.70 21.96
N SER A 348 7.89 16.88 22.16
CA SER A 348 6.84 17.11 23.18
C SER A 348 5.50 16.45 22.83
N GLN A 349 5.17 16.35 21.55
CA GLN A 349 3.91 15.75 21.11
C GLN A 349 4.00 14.23 21.04
N LEU A 350 5.11 13.73 20.49
CA LEU A 350 5.32 12.31 20.22
C LEU A 350 5.88 11.59 21.44
N TYR A 351 7.12 11.91 21.85
CA TYR A 351 7.83 11.20 22.91
C TYR A 351 7.23 11.47 24.30
N GLN A 352 7.03 12.74 24.68
CA GLN A 352 6.41 13.04 25.99
C GLN A 352 4.96 12.56 26.05
N GLY A 353 4.22 12.69 24.93
CA GLY A 353 2.87 12.18 24.81
C GLY A 353 2.78 10.67 25.02
N TRP A 354 3.68 9.92 24.40
CA TRP A 354 3.84 8.47 24.57
C TRP A 354 4.21 8.11 26.00
N CYS A 355 5.26 8.69 26.56
CA CYS A 355 5.71 8.37 27.91
C CYS A 355 4.68 8.70 29.00
N ALA A 356 3.97 9.83 28.88
CA ALA A 356 2.86 10.14 29.78
C ALA A 356 1.72 9.11 29.68
N ALA A 357 1.42 8.63 28.47
CA ALA A 357 0.39 7.61 28.27
C ALA A 357 0.84 6.22 28.75
N ALA A 358 2.12 5.90 28.62
CA ALA A 358 2.73 4.70 29.16
C ALA A 358 2.61 4.68 30.69
N VAL A 359 3.08 5.71 31.39
CA VAL A 359 2.97 5.81 32.87
C VAL A 359 1.52 5.69 33.35
N ALA A 360 0.58 6.36 32.66
CA ALA A 360 -0.85 6.25 32.99
C ALA A 360 -1.41 4.83 32.79
N TRP A 361 -0.76 4.01 31.97
CA TRP A 361 -1.13 2.62 31.75
C TRP A 361 -0.47 1.66 32.73
N GLU A 362 0.76 1.90 33.19
CA GLU A 362 1.39 1.17 34.31
C GLU A 362 0.47 1.17 35.55
N GLY A 363 -0.13 2.34 35.84
CA GLY A 363 -1.08 2.49 36.95
C GLY A 363 -2.40 1.73 36.78
N ARG A 364 -2.74 1.27 35.56
CA ARG A 364 -4.00 0.55 35.28
C ARG A 364 -3.89 -0.96 35.42
N GLY A 365 -2.67 -1.52 35.45
CA GLY A 365 -2.40 -2.97 35.41
C GLY A 365 -3.33 -3.78 36.31
N ASN A 366 -3.57 -3.34 37.55
CA ASN A 366 -4.38 -4.11 38.50
C ASN A 366 -5.90 -4.17 38.22
N THR A 367 -6.45 -3.36 37.31
CA THR A 367 -7.92 -3.24 37.14
C THR A 367 -8.47 -3.92 35.89
N LEU A 368 -7.68 -4.06 34.84
CA LEU A 368 -8.16 -4.53 33.54
C LEU A 368 -7.83 -6.00 33.27
N ALA A 369 -6.82 -6.57 33.93
CA ALA A 369 -6.44 -7.95 33.76
C ALA A 369 -6.10 -8.56 35.13
N PRO A 370 -6.81 -9.61 35.60
CA PRO A 370 -6.57 -10.22 36.92
C PRO A 370 -5.18 -10.90 37.02
N ASP A 371 -4.49 -11.08 35.90
CA ASP A 371 -3.13 -11.60 35.80
C ASP A 371 -2.07 -10.51 35.54
N ALA A 372 -2.41 -9.22 35.68
CA ALA A 372 -1.43 -8.16 35.53
C ALA A 372 -0.27 -8.29 36.53
N ILE A 373 0.95 -8.09 36.03
CA ILE A 373 2.16 -8.18 36.85
C ILE A 373 2.39 -6.80 37.46
N ALA A 374 2.52 -6.73 38.79
CA ALA A 374 2.71 -5.49 39.55
C ALA A 374 4.01 -4.71 39.22
N ASN A 375 4.83 -5.21 38.28
CA ASN A 375 6.10 -4.64 37.84
C ASN A 375 6.05 -4.37 36.33
N SER A 376 5.02 -3.68 35.84
CA SER A 376 4.98 -3.24 34.45
C SER A 376 5.77 -1.95 34.33
N SER A 377 6.81 -1.95 33.50
CA SER A 377 7.67 -0.79 33.34
C SER A 377 8.13 -0.62 31.90
N LEU A 378 7.85 0.55 31.34
CA LEU A 378 8.43 1.09 30.11
C LEU A 378 9.56 2.09 30.41
N ALA A 379 10.08 2.09 31.64
CA ALA A 379 11.07 3.05 32.11
C ALA A 379 12.32 3.05 31.22
N TYR A 380 12.75 1.94 30.66
CA TYR A 380 13.91 1.94 29.74
C TYR A 380 13.81 3.00 28.63
N PHE A 381 12.62 3.21 28.06
CA PHE A 381 12.41 4.26 27.06
C PHE A 381 12.00 5.61 27.66
N CYS A 382 11.38 5.63 28.84
CA CYS A 382 10.72 6.83 29.39
C CYS A 382 11.36 7.40 30.67
N GLU A 383 12.33 6.74 31.27
CA GLU A 383 12.99 7.14 32.52
C GLU A 383 13.77 8.46 32.41
N PRO A 384 14.45 8.77 31.29
CA PRO A 384 15.08 10.08 31.14
C PRO A 384 14.07 11.23 31.11
N SER A 385 12.77 10.94 30.92
CA SER A 385 11.73 11.96 30.94
C SER A 385 11.39 12.49 32.34
N ALA A 386 11.88 11.84 33.42
CA ALA A 386 11.78 12.36 34.78
C ALA A 386 12.45 13.75 34.94
N ALA A 387 13.41 14.09 34.08
CA ALA A 387 13.97 15.44 33.98
C ALA A 387 12.92 16.50 33.56
N TYR A 388 11.86 16.11 32.84
CA TYR A 388 10.74 16.99 32.44
C TYR A 388 9.60 17.02 33.46
N ALA A 389 9.51 16.05 34.38
CA ALA A 389 8.51 16.06 35.45
C ALA A 389 8.69 17.23 36.44
N ALA A 390 9.82 17.93 36.38
CA ALA A 390 10.09 19.16 37.13
C ALA A 390 9.54 20.45 36.47
N LEU A 391 9.03 20.38 35.23
CA LEU A 391 8.36 21.53 34.61
C LEU A 391 6.92 21.61 35.15
N PRO A 392 6.46 22.77 35.65
CA PRO A 392 5.11 22.91 36.19
C PRO A 392 4.10 22.60 35.09
N SER A 393 3.26 21.58 35.32
CA SER A 393 2.10 21.31 34.47
C SER A 393 1.32 22.61 34.22
N PRO A 394 0.93 22.94 32.98
CA PRO A 394 0.01 24.04 32.74
C PRO A 394 -1.25 23.78 33.57
N ALA A 395 -1.61 24.75 34.40
CA ALA A 395 -2.77 24.65 35.29
C ALA A 395 -4.00 24.21 34.49
N PRO A 396 -4.77 23.23 34.99
CA PRO A 396 -5.96 22.76 34.28
C PRO A 396 -6.89 23.96 34.02
N SER A 397 -7.23 24.17 32.74
CA SER A 397 -8.26 25.13 32.37
C SER A 397 -9.55 24.82 33.16
N PRO A 398 -10.21 25.84 33.74
CA PRO A 398 -11.38 25.64 34.58
C PRO A 398 -12.45 24.87 33.81
N VAL A 399 -12.86 23.75 34.37
CA VAL A 399 -13.98 22.93 33.89
C VAL A 399 -15.24 23.82 33.87
N PRO A 400 -15.93 23.97 32.72
CA PRO A 400 -17.22 24.65 32.69
C PRO A 400 -18.21 23.95 33.62
N ALA A 401 -18.91 24.75 34.43
CA ALA A 401 -19.89 24.25 35.38
C ALA A 401 -20.97 23.38 34.69
N PRO A 402 -21.44 22.30 35.33
CA PRO A 402 -22.46 21.43 34.77
C PRO A 402 -23.76 22.19 34.54
N VAL A 403 -24.22 22.18 33.28
CA VAL A 403 -25.52 22.71 32.88
C VAL A 403 -26.62 21.85 33.51
N PRO A 404 -27.66 22.44 34.14
CA PRO A 404 -28.73 21.69 34.79
C PRO A 404 -29.53 20.83 33.80
N SER A 405 -29.87 19.61 34.24
CA SER A 405 -30.66 18.64 33.50
C SER A 405 -32.04 19.19 33.10
N PRO A 406 -32.48 19.00 31.83
CA PRO A 406 -33.85 19.33 31.45
C PRO A 406 -34.85 18.32 32.04
N ALA A 407 -35.95 18.87 32.56
CA ALA A 407 -37.07 18.12 33.10
C ALA A 407 -37.70 17.16 32.06
N THR A 408 -38.08 15.99 32.55
CA THR A 408 -38.81 14.93 31.85
C THR A 408 -40.22 15.38 31.47
N THR A 409 -40.52 15.40 30.17
CA THR A 409 -41.89 15.54 29.62
C THR A 409 -42.33 14.20 29.02
N PRO A 410 -43.61 13.77 29.13
CA PRO A 410 -44.02 12.40 28.86
C PRO A 410 -44.16 12.08 27.36
N SER A 411 -43.83 10.83 27.00
CA SER A 411 -44.03 10.23 25.69
C SER A 411 -45.48 10.26 25.19
N PRO A 412 -45.64 10.40 23.87
CA PRO A 412 -46.62 9.61 23.14
C PRO A 412 -45.98 8.80 22.01
N GLY A 413 -46.32 7.51 21.94
CA GLY A 413 -46.62 6.83 20.68
C GLY A 413 -45.48 6.50 19.72
N GLY A 414 -45.01 5.25 19.81
CA GLY A 414 -44.69 4.33 18.71
C GLY A 414 -44.22 4.89 17.36
N SER A 415 -42.92 4.76 17.11
CA SER A 415 -42.37 4.51 15.78
C SER A 415 -41.01 3.84 15.97
N SER A 416 -40.87 2.58 15.53
CA SER A 416 -39.58 1.87 15.50
C SER A 416 -38.52 2.73 14.82
N PRO A 417 -37.33 2.96 15.43
CA PRO A 417 -36.23 3.60 14.71
C PRO A 417 -35.83 2.71 13.53
N ALA A 418 -35.93 3.28 12.34
CA ALA A 418 -35.53 2.69 11.08
C ALA A 418 -34.05 2.24 11.13
N PRO A 419 -33.69 1.15 10.44
CA PRO A 419 -32.41 0.49 10.61
C PRO A 419 -31.26 1.36 10.04
N ALA A 420 -30.22 1.57 10.85
CA ALA A 420 -28.95 2.15 10.41
C ALA A 420 -27.81 1.11 10.14
N PRO A 421 -27.96 0.14 9.20
CA PRO A 421 -26.85 -0.71 8.73
C PRO A 421 -26.49 -0.52 7.24
N ALA A 422 -27.13 0.41 6.52
CA ALA A 422 -26.95 0.51 5.06
C ALA A 422 -25.58 1.07 4.63
N ALA A 423 -24.95 1.92 5.45
CA ALA A 423 -23.71 2.58 5.08
C ALA A 423 -22.52 1.60 4.98
N ASP A 424 -22.35 0.73 5.98
CA ASP A 424 -21.28 -0.27 5.97
C ASP A 424 -21.51 -1.34 4.90
N ALA A 425 -22.77 -1.69 4.64
CA ALA A 425 -23.15 -2.66 3.62
C ALA A 425 -22.74 -2.21 2.20
N CYS A 426 -22.90 -0.92 1.86
CA CYS A 426 -22.56 -0.40 0.54
C CYS A 426 -21.07 -0.15 0.32
N VAL A 427 -20.30 0.03 1.40
CA VAL A 427 -18.84 0.06 1.32
C VAL A 427 -18.28 -1.35 1.13
N ALA A 428 -18.86 -2.35 1.79
CA ALA A 428 -18.44 -3.75 1.69
C ALA A 428 -18.88 -4.43 0.39
N ASP A 429 -20.13 -4.18 -0.06
CA ASP A 429 -20.70 -4.71 -1.30
C ASP A 429 -21.51 -3.59 -2.02
N PRO A 430 -20.87 -2.85 -2.93
CA PRO A 430 -21.53 -1.75 -3.63
C PRO A 430 -22.46 -2.21 -4.75
N THR A 431 -22.55 -3.52 -5.03
CA THR A 431 -23.36 -4.06 -6.13
C THR A 431 -24.84 -4.22 -5.75
N ARG A 432 -25.14 -4.09 -4.45
CA ARG A 432 -26.48 -4.22 -3.88
C ARG A 432 -27.40 -3.10 -4.38
N LEU A 433 -28.67 -3.45 -4.60
CA LEU A 433 -29.67 -2.53 -5.16
C LEU A 433 -29.89 -1.30 -4.27
N GLU A 434 -29.84 -1.46 -2.94
CA GLU A 434 -29.95 -0.35 -1.99
C GLU A 434 -28.82 0.69 -2.09
N CYS A 435 -27.68 0.36 -2.72
CA CYS A 435 -26.56 1.29 -2.84
C CYS A 435 -26.75 2.36 -3.92
N THR A 436 -27.85 2.31 -4.67
CA THR A 436 -28.23 3.31 -5.69
C THR A 436 -28.49 4.70 -5.11
N THR A 437 -28.74 4.82 -3.81
CA THR A 437 -28.90 6.09 -3.11
C THR A 437 -27.80 6.36 -2.09
N PHE A 438 -26.83 5.45 -1.96
CA PHE A 438 -25.74 5.59 -1.01
C PHE A 438 -24.82 6.75 -1.41
N VAL A 439 -24.47 7.58 -0.43
CA VAL A 439 -23.52 8.68 -0.55
C VAL A 439 -22.48 8.50 0.54
N TYR A 440 -21.24 8.23 0.14
CA TYR A 440 -20.09 8.22 1.03
C TYR A 440 -19.93 9.60 1.68
N PRO A 441 -19.92 9.69 3.03
CA PRO A 441 -19.98 10.97 3.73
C PRO A 441 -18.81 11.89 3.35
N ALA A 442 -19.12 13.17 3.10
CA ALA A 442 -18.11 14.16 2.73
C ALA A 442 -17.01 14.34 3.80
N ALA A 443 -17.36 14.19 5.09
CA ALA A 443 -16.39 14.21 6.18
C ALA A 443 -15.40 13.03 6.09
N SER A 444 -15.88 11.82 5.76
CA SER A 444 -15.02 10.65 5.54
C SER A 444 -14.11 10.86 4.33
N VAL A 445 -14.63 11.39 3.22
CA VAL A 445 -13.83 11.74 2.04
C VAL A 445 -12.69 12.73 2.41
N ALA A 446 -13.00 13.77 3.17
CA ALA A 446 -12.01 14.76 3.58
C ALA A 446 -10.95 14.17 4.52
N ALA A 447 -11.36 13.31 5.45
CA ALA A 447 -10.46 12.60 6.36
C ALA A 447 -9.53 11.64 5.58
N ASP A 448 -10.08 10.88 4.63
CA ASP A 448 -9.34 9.96 3.77
C ASP A 448 -8.29 10.72 2.95
N ILE A 449 -8.67 11.80 2.27
CA ILE A 449 -7.74 12.64 1.49
C ILE A 449 -6.66 13.25 2.39
N THR A 450 -7.03 13.76 3.57
CA THR A 450 -6.07 14.36 4.51
C THR A 450 -5.05 13.34 4.98
N SER A 451 -5.51 12.14 5.34
CA SER A 451 -4.66 11.00 5.72
C SER A 451 -3.72 10.60 4.58
N LEU A 452 -4.25 10.45 3.36
CA LEU A 452 -3.48 10.08 2.17
C LEU A 452 -2.39 11.11 1.86
N CYS A 453 -2.73 12.39 1.81
CA CYS A 453 -1.78 13.44 1.45
C CYS A 453 -0.82 13.81 2.58
N ARG A 454 -1.15 13.53 3.84
CA ARG A 454 -0.17 13.57 4.93
C ARG A 454 0.83 12.43 4.79
N MET A 455 0.39 11.27 4.27
CA MET A 455 1.26 10.12 4.10
C MET A 455 2.18 10.23 2.88
N MET A 456 1.68 10.68 1.74
CA MET A 456 2.47 10.90 0.52
C MET A 456 2.03 12.21 -0.14
N PRO A 457 2.58 13.35 0.31
CA PRO A 457 2.17 14.67 -0.20
C PRO A 457 2.45 14.84 -1.70
N TYR A 458 3.42 14.11 -2.24
CA TYR A 458 3.86 14.16 -3.63
C TYR A 458 2.98 13.38 -4.62
N MET A 459 1.86 12.77 -4.17
CA MET A 459 0.93 12.11 -5.09
C MET A 459 0.28 13.14 -6.04
N PRO A 460 0.13 12.84 -7.33
CA PRO A 460 -0.53 13.74 -8.28
C PRO A 460 -1.90 14.23 -7.81
N GLY A 461 -2.72 13.37 -7.21
CA GLY A 461 -4.00 13.78 -6.63
C GLY A 461 -3.90 14.75 -5.44
N CYS A 462 -2.83 14.66 -4.64
CA CYS A 462 -2.56 15.57 -3.53
C CYS A 462 -2.04 16.93 -4.01
N ILE A 463 -1.18 16.93 -5.03
CA ILE A 463 -0.71 18.15 -5.68
C ILE A 463 -1.88 18.90 -6.32
N ILE A 464 -2.79 18.18 -6.98
CA ILE A 464 -4.02 18.78 -7.55
C ILE A 464 -4.91 19.35 -6.43
N ARG A 465 -5.06 18.65 -5.29
CA ARG A 465 -5.81 19.18 -4.12
C ARG A 465 -5.21 20.48 -3.60
N ASP A 466 -3.88 20.56 -3.49
CA ASP A 466 -3.20 21.75 -2.99
C ASP A 466 -3.34 22.90 -3.99
N ALA A 467 -3.24 22.61 -5.29
CA ALA A 467 -3.51 23.58 -6.37
C ALA A 467 -4.98 24.06 -6.37
N CYS A 468 -5.94 23.19 -6.06
CA CYS A 468 -7.35 23.55 -5.87
C CYS A 468 -7.53 24.49 -4.67
N THR A 469 -6.84 24.21 -3.56
CA THR A 469 -6.88 25.05 -2.35
C THR A 469 -6.26 26.43 -2.61
N ALA A 470 -5.21 26.48 -3.44
CA ALA A 470 -4.57 27.72 -3.89
C ALA A 470 -5.35 28.46 -4.99
N GLY A 471 -6.48 27.92 -5.48
CA GLY A 471 -7.26 28.51 -6.57
C GLY A 471 -6.57 28.47 -7.95
N LEU A 472 -5.55 27.63 -8.11
CA LEU A 472 -4.80 27.43 -9.37
C LEU A 472 -5.53 26.49 -10.33
N VAL A 473 -6.37 25.60 -9.78
CA VAL A 473 -7.25 24.67 -10.48
C VAL A 473 -8.67 24.89 -9.97
N SER A 474 -9.69 24.66 -10.80
CA SER A 474 -11.09 24.87 -10.42
C SER A 474 -12.04 23.85 -11.06
N GLY A 475 -13.28 23.78 -10.55
CA GLY A 475 -14.37 22.93 -11.06
C GLY A 475 -14.45 21.54 -10.42
N ASP A 476 -14.99 20.57 -11.16
CA ASP A 476 -15.20 19.18 -10.73
C ASP A 476 -13.89 18.43 -10.41
N TYR A 477 -12.75 18.89 -10.94
CA TYR A 477 -11.41 18.42 -10.53
C TYR A 477 -11.16 18.62 -9.03
N CYS A 478 -11.71 19.69 -8.47
CA CYS A 478 -11.53 20.08 -7.08
C CYS A 478 -12.61 19.53 -6.15
N ARG A 479 -13.53 18.70 -6.66
CA ARG A 479 -14.49 18.01 -5.78
C ARG A 479 -13.73 17.00 -4.93
N PRO A 480 -13.96 16.96 -3.60
CA PRO A 480 -13.27 16.02 -2.72
C PRO A 480 -13.36 14.58 -3.21
N PHE A 481 -14.52 14.11 -3.66
CA PHE A 481 -14.66 12.73 -4.13
C PHE A 481 -13.86 12.43 -5.41
N THR A 482 -13.77 13.38 -6.36
CA THR A 482 -12.92 13.30 -7.55
C THR A 482 -11.43 13.21 -7.17
N LEU A 483 -11.00 14.00 -6.19
CA LEU A 483 -9.63 13.98 -5.67
C LEU A 483 -9.31 12.64 -4.99
N LEU A 484 -10.20 12.16 -4.12
CA LEU A 484 -10.07 10.83 -3.50
C LEU A 484 -9.99 9.73 -4.57
N ALA A 485 -10.87 9.77 -5.57
CA ALA A 485 -10.86 8.81 -6.67
C ALA A 485 -9.53 8.83 -7.43
N THR A 486 -9.00 10.02 -7.71
CA THR A 486 -7.71 10.19 -8.41
C THR A 486 -6.55 9.62 -7.60
N ILE A 487 -6.50 9.89 -6.30
CA ILE A 487 -5.48 9.35 -5.40
C ILE A 487 -5.58 7.82 -5.30
N CYS A 488 -6.80 7.29 -5.16
CA CYS A 488 -7.01 5.86 -4.93
C CYS A 488 -6.93 5.01 -6.19
N VAL A 489 -7.07 5.58 -7.39
CA VAL A 489 -6.73 4.89 -8.64
C VAL A 489 -5.22 4.75 -8.81
N ASP A 490 -4.44 5.74 -8.37
CA ASP A 490 -2.97 5.68 -8.36
C ASP A 490 -2.47 4.62 -7.35
N MET A 491 -2.89 4.72 -6.09
CA MET A 491 -2.44 3.82 -5.01
C MET A 491 -3.61 3.23 -4.21
N PRO A 492 -4.30 2.20 -4.74
CA PRO A 492 -5.49 1.63 -4.11
C PRO A 492 -5.23 0.88 -2.79
N GLY A 493 -3.96 0.57 -2.47
CA GLY A 493 -3.56 -0.14 -1.26
C GLY A 493 -3.47 0.72 0.00
N MET A 494 -3.54 2.05 -0.13
CA MET A 494 -3.37 2.95 1.00
C MET A 494 -4.53 2.91 1.99
N ALA A 495 -4.24 3.20 3.27
CA ALA A 495 -5.25 3.17 4.34
C ALA A 495 -6.47 4.07 4.07
N GLY A 496 -6.28 5.29 3.56
CA GLY A 496 -7.38 6.18 3.18
C GLY A 496 -8.15 5.74 1.93
N CYS A 497 -7.68 4.71 1.21
CA CYS A 497 -8.38 4.12 0.07
C CYS A 497 -9.17 2.86 0.42
N ARG A 498 -9.16 2.44 1.69
CA ARG A 498 -9.80 1.19 2.15
C ARG A 498 -11.31 1.14 1.90
N SER A 499 -12.01 2.27 2.03
CA SER A 499 -13.44 2.36 1.72
C SER A 499 -13.67 2.55 0.22
N TYR A 500 -12.83 3.36 -0.43
CA TYR A 500 -12.97 3.66 -1.86
C TYR A 500 -12.78 2.43 -2.76
N LYS A 501 -11.78 1.59 -2.48
CA LYS A 501 -11.46 0.41 -3.30
C LYS A 501 -12.65 -0.57 -3.43
N PRO A 502 -13.20 -1.14 -2.34
CA PRO A 502 -14.33 -2.06 -2.45
C PRO A 502 -15.60 -1.36 -2.92
N MET A 503 -15.74 -0.04 -2.72
CA MET A 503 -16.92 0.71 -3.15
C MET A 503 -16.92 1.08 -4.64
N CYS A 504 -15.80 1.55 -5.19
CA CYS A 504 -15.74 2.16 -6.53
C CYS A 504 -14.85 1.43 -7.53
N LEU A 505 -13.92 0.58 -7.08
CA LEU A 505 -13.09 -0.22 -7.99
C LEU A 505 -13.67 -1.61 -8.28
N VAL A 506 -14.82 -1.95 -7.67
CA VAL A 506 -15.58 -3.16 -7.99
C VAL A 506 -16.42 -2.93 -9.26
N PRO A 507 -16.27 -3.77 -10.29
CA PRO A 507 -17.12 -3.70 -11.49
C PRO A 507 -18.60 -3.84 -11.12
N GLY A 508 -19.43 -2.95 -11.64
CA GLY A 508 -20.88 -2.97 -11.37
C GLY A 508 -21.30 -2.32 -10.05
N SER A 509 -20.41 -1.56 -9.39
CA SER A 509 -20.78 -0.67 -8.29
C SER A 509 -22.01 0.18 -8.65
N ARG A 510 -23.01 0.16 -7.77
CA ARG A 510 -24.24 0.95 -7.90
C ARG A 510 -24.16 2.27 -7.15
N VAL A 511 -23.06 2.56 -6.45
CA VAL A 511 -22.87 3.81 -5.70
C VAL A 511 -22.74 4.98 -6.70
N PRO A 512 -23.69 5.94 -6.71
CA PRO A 512 -23.72 6.99 -7.74
C PRO A 512 -22.46 7.85 -7.79
N GLN A 513 -21.82 8.12 -6.65
CA GLN A 513 -20.61 8.94 -6.61
C GLN A 513 -19.46 8.34 -7.41
N CYS A 514 -19.35 7.01 -7.52
CA CYS A 514 -18.28 6.36 -8.26
C CYS A 514 -18.33 6.64 -9.77
N SER A 515 -19.53 6.79 -10.33
CA SER A 515 -19.73 7.14 -11.76
C SER A 515 -19.88 8.64 -11.99
N GLN A 516 -20.44 9.37 -11.01
CA GLN A 516 -20.64 10.82 -11.10
C GLN A 516 -19.34 11.61 -10.92
N PHE A 517 -18.44 11.13 -10.05
CA PHE A 517 -17.18 11.78 -9.69
C PHE A 517 -16.00 10.81 -9.89
N PRO A 518 -15.75 10.36 -11.14
CA PRO A 518 -14.65 9.43 -11.42
C PRO A 518 -13.29 10.10 -11.20
N ALA A 519 -12.23 9.29 -11.11
CA ALA A 519 -10.86 9.79 -11.11
C ALA A 519 -10.59 10.68 -12.33
N ILE A 520 -9.70 11.65 -12.16
CA ILE A 520 -9.27 12.52 -13.26
C ILE A 520 -8.64 11.63 -14.35
N PRO A 521 -9.18 11.60 -15.57
CA PRO A 521 -8.76 10.64 -16.57
C PRO A 521 -7.31 10.89 -16.94
N LYS A 522 -6.55 9.79 -17.08
CA LYS A 522 -5.16 9.81 -17.54
C LYS A 522 -4.21 10.64 -16.66
N THR A 523 -4.60 11.02 -15.44
CA THR A 523 -3.63 11.56 -14.48
C THR A 523 -2.49 10.56 -14.32
N PRO A 524 -1.22 10.97 -14.50
CA PRO A 524 -0.11 10.07 -14.32
C PRO A 524 -0.13 9.53 -12.89
N SER A 525 0.19 8.24 -12.74
CA SER A 525 0.49 7.68 -11.41
C SER A 525 1.68 8.41 -10.79
N THR A 526 1.83 8.35 -9.46
CA THR A 526 3.00 8.90 -8.77
C THR A 526 4.30 8.38 -9.37
N ARG A 527 4.36 7.07 -9.64
CA ARG A 527 5.51 6.42 -10.28
C ARG A 527 5.75 6.93 -11.71
N GLN A 528 4.69 7.12 -12.51
CA GLN A 528 4.84 7.67 -13.86
C GLN A 528 5.31 9.12 -13.83
N ALA A 529 4.77 9.95 -12.93
CA ALA A 529 5.18 11.34 -12.79
C ALA A 529 6.66 11.45 -12.39
N GLN A 530 7.11 10.65 -11.42
CA GLN A 530 8.51 10.56 -11.02
C GLN A 530 9.40 10.06 -12.16
N GLY A 531 9.04 8.93 -12.81
CA GLY A 531 9.84 8.37 -13.90
C GLY A 531 9.96 9.30 -15.11
N LEU A 532 8.90 10.07 -15.42
CA LEU A 532 8.98 11.12 -16.45
C LEU A 532 9.90 12.25 -16.01
N MET A 533 9.86 12.67 -14.75
CA MET A 533 10.73 13.72 -14.24
C MET A 533 12.20 13.28 -14.21
N ASP A 534 12.48 12.05 -13.80
CA ASP A 534 13.82 11.46 -13.82
C ASP A 534 14.36 11.38 -15.26
N ALA A 535 13.54 10.93 -16.21
CA ALA A 535 13.92 10.85 -17.62
C ALA A 535 14.21 12.24 -18.20
N VAL A 536 13.39 13.24 -17.84
CA VAL A 536 13.60 14.64 -18.21
C VAL A 536 14.91 15.16 -17.63
N CYS A 537 15.16 14.95 -16.34
CA CYS A 537 16.34 15.47 -15.65
C CYS A 537 17.64 14.75 -16.01
N ALA A 538 17.58 13.49 -16.42
CA ALA A 538 18.72 12.76 -16.93
C ALA A 538 19.18 13.25 -18.31
N ALA A 539 18.30 13.91 -19.09
CA ALA A 539 18.67 14.47 -20.38
C ALA A 539 19.65 15.66 -20.21
N PRO A 540 20.66 15.83 -21.11
CA PRO A 540 21.64 16.91 -21.00
C PRO A 540 21.04 18.31 -20.89
N VAL A 541 19.91 18.55 -21.57
CA VAL A 541 19.18 19.82 -21.50
C VAL A 541 18.39 19.94 -20.20
N GLY A 542 17.84 18.84 -19.69
CA GLY A 542 17.08 18.81 -18.44
C GLY A 542 17.95 19.00 -17.20
N ALA A 543 19.18 18.48 -17.19
CA ALA A 543 20.13 18.67 -16.09
C ALA A 543 20.45 20.16 -15.80
N ALA A 544 20.26 21.04 -16.79
CA ALA A 544 20.46 22.49 -16.63
C ALA A 544 19.20 23.24 -16.16
N LEU A 545 18.05 22.56 -16.02
CA LEU A 545 16.79 23.19 -15.60
C LEU A 545 16.75 23.35 -14.07
N PRO A 546 16.33 24.52 -13.57
CA PRO A 546 16.20 24.74 -12.13
C PRO A 546 15.18 23.79 -11.48
N GLU A 547 14.19 23.34 -12.25
CA GLU A 547 13.22 22.31 -11.85
C GLU A 547 13.89 20.98 -11.46
N CYS A 548 14.93 20.57 -12.18
CA CYS A 548 15.69 19.35 -11.90
C CYS A 548 16.65 19.49 -10.73
N ALA A 549 17.02 20.71 -10.34
CA ALA A 549 17.74 20.94 -9.10
C ALA A 549 16.82 20.84 -7.87
N ALA A 550 15.53 21.14 -8.04
CA ALA A 550 14.53 21.08 -6.97
C ALA A 550 13.88 19.68 -6.81
N CYS A 551 14.05 18.80 -7.80
CA CYS A 551 13.48 17.46 -7.84
C CYS A 551 14.61 16.46 -8.10
N THR A 552 15.00 15.70 -7.07
CA THR A 552 15.99 14.63 -7.18
C THR A 552 15.30 13.28 -7.22
N ALA A 553 16.00 12.23 -7.65
CA ALA A 553 15.48 10.85 -7.68
C ALA A 553 14.93 10.38 -6.31
N THR A 554 15.44 10.93 -5.21
CA THR A 554 15.02 10.60 -3.84
C THR A 554 14.12 11.67 -3.21
N SER A 555 14.08 12.89 -3.74
CA SER A 555 13.31 13.99 -3.17
C SER A 555 12.64 14.83 -4.26
N CYS A 556 11.37 14.56 -4.51
CA CYS A 556 10.54 15.39 -5.35
C CYS A 556 9.19 15.62 -4.67
N PRO A 557 9.05 16.69 -3.86
CA PRO A 557 7.84 16.93 -3.08
C PRO A 557 6.63 17.25 -3.97
N ASP A 558 6.89 17.73 -5.19
CA ASP A 558 5.88 18.02 -6.20
C ASP A 558 6.46 17.63 -7.57
N PRO A 559 6.34 16.37 -8.03
CA PRO A 559 6.77 15.96 -9.37
C PRO A 559 5.88 16.54 -10.48
N LEU A 560 4.65 16.94 -10.20
CA LEU A 560 3.68 17.29 -11.24
C LEU A 560 3.89 18.71 -11.76
N THR A 561 4.18 19.67 -10.88
CA THR A 561 4.39 21.08 -11.27
C THR A 561 5.67 21.31 -12.06
N PRO A 562 6.85 20.78 -11.69
CA PRO A 562 8.07 20.86 -12.48
C PRO A 562 7.89 20.12 -13.80
N LEU A 563 7.30 18.92 -13.80
CA LEU A 563 7.01 18.17 -15.02
C LEU A 563 6.13 18.99 -15.99
N ALA A 564 5.07 19.64 -15.48
CA ALA A 564 4.24 20.54 -16.27
C ALA A 564 5.05 21.67 -16.93
N ARG A 565 5.97 22.31 -16.18
CA ARG A 565 6.79 23.41 -16.70
C ARG A 565 7.81 22.94 -17.72
N VAL A 566 8.51 21.85 -17.42
CA VAL A 566 9.55 21.33 -18.29
C VAL A 566 8.94 20.82 -19.58
N CYS A 567 7.90 20.01 -19.47
CA CYS A 567 7.19 19.53 -20.63
C CYS A 567 6.58 20.71 -21.40
N ALA A 568 6.16 21.83 -20.78
CA ALA A 568 5.66 23.01 -21.51
C ALA A 568 6.74 23.86 -22.21
N ASN A 569 8.03 23.54 -22.07
CA ASN A 569 9.10 24.24 -22.77
C ASN A 569 9.48 23.55 -24.09
N ALA A 570 9.06 24.14 -25.23
CA ALA A 570 9.19 23.54 -26.56
C ALA A 570 10.63 23.16 -26.94
N THR A 571 11.61 23.92 -26.46
CA THR A 571 13.03 23.63 -26.70
C THR A 571 13.47 22.38 -25.94
N VAL A 572 13.01 22.24 -24.70
CA VAL A 572 13.29 21.04 -23.90
C VAL A 572 12.54 19.84 -24.47
N ALA A 573 11.28 19.97 -24.85
CA ALA A 573 10.52 18.84 -25.40
C ALA A 573 11.06 18.32 -26.74
N ALA A 574 11.65 19.19 -27.57
CA ALA A 574 12.27 18.79 -28.83
C ALA A 574 13.62 18.07 -28.63
N ASP A 575 14.45 18.56 -27.70
CA ASP A 575 15.77 17.98 -27.42
C ASP A 575 15.71 16.79 -26.44
N ALA A 576 14.71 16.77 -25.56
CA ALA A 576 14.35 15.65 -24.70
C ALA A 576 13.50 14.62 -25.45
N ALA A 577 13.73 14.42 -26.75
CA ALA A 577 13.10 13.36 -27.53
C ALA A 577 13.34 11.94 -26.95
N GLY A 578 14.26 11.79 -25.98
CA GLY A 578 14.41 10.57 -25.17
C GLY A 578 13.56 10.49 -23.90
N ALA A 579 13.03 11.61 -23.38
CA ALA A 579 12.24 11.68 -22.14
C ALA A 579 10.72 11.61 -22.36
N ASP A 580 10.29 11.56 -23.62
CA ASP A 580 8.91 11.38 -24.08
C ASP A 580 7.85 12.09 -23.22
N CYS A 581 7.75 13.42 -23.28
CA CYS A 581 6.63 14.18 -22.69
C CYS A 581 5.28 13.89 -23.40
N THR A 582 5.25 12.99 -24.37
CA THR A 582 4.06 12.65 -25.15
C THR A 582 2.93 12.08 -24.30
N PRO A 583 3.13 11.09 -23.41
CA PRO A 583 2.05 10.57 -22.57
C PRO A 583 1.48 11.65 -21.65
N TYR A 584 2.33 12.57 -21.16
CA TYR A 584 1.88 13.69 -20.34
C TYR A 584 0.93 14.63 -21.11
N PHE A 585 1.31 15.10 -22.30
CA PHE A 585 0.44 16.02 -23.04
C PHE A 585 -0.68 15.37 -23.83
N GLN A 586 -0.38 14.29 -24.55
CA GLN A 586 -1.33 13.65 -25.45
C GLN A 586 -2.36 12.83 -24.70
N ASP A 587 -2.00 12.22 -23.56
CA ASP A 587 -3.00 11.49 -22.77
C ASP A 587 -3.60 12.39 -21.69
N TRP A 588 -2.79 12.89 -20.74
CA TRP A 588 -3.34 13.61 -19.60
C TRP A 588 -3.93 14.97 -19.99
N CYS A 589 -3.15 15.83 -20.64
CA CYS A 589 -3.63 17.18 -20.97
C CYS A 589 -4.70 17.19 -22.06
N ALA A 590 -4.70 16.24 -23.00
CA ALA A 590 -5.81 16.09 -23.92
C ALA A 590 -7.09 15.63 -23.21
N ALA A 591 -7.00 14.65 -22.31
CA ALA A 591 -8.15 14.21 -21.52
C ALA A 591 -8.69 15.31 -20.59
N ALA A 592 -7.80 16.08 -19.96
CA ALA A 592 -8.14 17.25 -19.17
C ALA A 592 -8.82 18.34 -20.03
N SER A 593 -8.35 18.56 -21.26
CA SER A 593 -8.98 19.52 -22.17
C SER A 593 -10.40 19.10 -22.57
N ALA A 594 -10.66 17.79 -22.73
CA ALA A 594 -11.99 17.26 -23.00
C ALA A 594 -12.96 17.47 -21.80
N TRP A 595 -12.47 17.29 -20.57
CA TRP A 595 -13.24 17.63 -19.36
C TRP A 595 -13.50 19.12 -19.23
N GLN A 596 -12.50 19.96 -19.54
CA GLN A 596 -12.66 21.42 -19.54
C GLN A 596 -13.66 21.89 -20.59
N ALA A 597 -13.67 21.28 -21.78
CA ALA A 597 -14.66 21.54 -22.82
C ALA A 597 -16.10 21.19 -22.38
N ALA A 598 -16.25 20.21 -21.48
CA ALA A 598 -17.53 19.88 -20.84
C ALA A 598 -17.91 20.84 -19.70
N ALA A 599 -17.25 21.99 -19.57
CA ALA A 599 -17.45 22.99 -18.51
C ALA A 599 -17.28 22.45 -17.08
N ARG A 600 -16.49 21.38 -16.92
CA ARG A 600 -16.23 20.74 -15.61
C ARG A 600 -15.07 21.36 -14.84
N GLY A 601 -14.47 22.47 -15.29
CA GLY A 601 -13.36 23.12 -14.59
C GLY A 601 -12.14 23.39 -15.45
N SER A 602 -11.04 23.80 -14.82
CA SER A 602 -9.77 24.10 -15.50
C SER A 602 -8.58 23.45 -14.79
N LEU A 603 -7.82 22.62 -15.52
CA LEU A 603 -6.48 22.12 -15.13
C LEU A 603 -5.35 22.92 -15.80
N SER A 604 -5.63 24.16 -16.22
CA SER A 604 -4.68 25.00 -16.95
C SER A 604 -3.35 25.24 -16.25
N HIS A 605 -3.29 25.09 -14.92
CA HIS A 605 -2.05 25.17 -14.16
C HIS A 605 -1.05 24.08 -14.59
N PHE A 606 -1.51 22.86 -14.82
CA PHE A 606 -0.68 21.71 -15.20
C PHE A 606 -0.62 21.48 -16.72
N CYS A 607 -1.62 21.96 -17.46
CA CYS A 607 -1.81 21.67 -18.88
C CYS A 607 -1.82 22.91 -19.79
N ARG A 608 -1.03 23.93 -19.43
CA ARG A 608 -1.03 25.22 -20.16
C ARG A 608 -0.61 25.04 -21.64
N ASP A 609 -1.44 25.55 -22.55
CA ASP A 609 -1.30 25.64 -24.01
C ASP A 609 -0.65 24.44 -24.72
N SER A 610 -1.23 23.24 -24.56
CA SER A 610 -0.98 22.11 -25.46
C SER A 610 -1.23 22.44 -26.95
N LYS A 611 -2.04 23.46 -27.26
CA LYS A 611 -2.23 23.99 -28.63
C LYS A 611 -1.01 24.70 -29.19
N ALA A 612 -0.20 25.37 -28.37
CA ALA A 612 1.08 25.92 -28.82
C ALA A 612 2.06 24.80 -29.18
N TYR A 613 1.94 23.65 -28.51
CA TYR A 613 2.67 22.41 -28.80
C TYR A 613 2.21 21.69 -30.08
N ALA A 614 0.90 21.54 -30.27
CA ALA A 614 0.34 20.88 -31.45
C ALA A 614 0.72 21.61 -32.76
N ALA A 615 0.93 22.93 -32.70
CA ALA A 615 1.39 23.74 -33.83
C ALA A 615 2.86 23.48 -34.22
N LEU A 616 3.68 22.89 -33.32
CA LEU A 616 5.10 22.61 -33.55
C LEU A 616 5.36 21.19 -34.11
N GLY A 617 4.39 20.28 -33.98
CA GLY A 617 4.49 18.89 -34.45
C GLY A 617 4.22 18.67 -35.94
N SER A 618 3.84 19.71 -36.68
CA SER A 618 3.73 19.65 -38.14
C SER A 618 5.04 20.13 -38.75
N SER A 619 5.94 19.20 -39.08
CA SER A 619 7.15 19.52 -39.86
C SER A 619 6.80 20.38 -41.07
N PRO A 620 7.40 21.57 -41.27
CA PRO A 620 7.23 22.31 -42.51
C PRO A 620 7.70 21.42 -43.67
N LYS A 621 6.81 21.13 -44.62
CA LYS A 621 7.18 20.49 -45.90
C LYS A 621 8.39 21.26 -46.45
N PRO A 622 9.53 20.61 -46.74
CA PRO A 622 10.74 21.31 -47.15
C PRO A 622 10.42 22.15 -48.39
N ALA A 623 10.60 23.46 -48.27
CA ALA A 623 10.36 24.37 -49.37
C ALA A 623 11.24 23.96 -50.56
N PRO A 624 10.69 23.92 -51.78
CA PRO A 624 11.47 23.58 -52.97
C PRO A 624 12.65 24.54 -53.10
N LYS A 625 13.84 23.96 -53.25
CA LYS A 625 15.12 24.66 -53.35
C LYS A 625 15.04 25.74 -54.44
N PRO A 626 15.21 27.04 -54.12
CA PRO A 626 15.18 28.08 -55.13
C PRO A 626 16.37 27.94 -56.09
N ALA A 627 16.10 28.01 -57.40
CA ALA A 627 17.14 28.04 -58.42
C ALA A 627 18.04 29.27 -58.26
N PRO A 628 19.36 29.16 -58.54
CA PRO A 628 20.30 30.24 -58.32
C PRO A 628 20.05 31.38 -59.31
N LYS A 629 19.75 32.57 -58.80
CA LYS A 629 19.74 33.81 -59.59
C LYS A 629 21.10 34.52 -59.51
N PRO A 630 21.52 35.17 -60.60
CA PRO A 630 22.87 35.70 -60.76
C PRO A 630 23.10 36.97 -59.94
N SER A 631 24.35 37.11 -59.47
CA SER A 631 24.82 38.23 -58.66
C SER A 631 24.73 39.58 -59.38
N PRO A 632 24.30 40.65 -58.70
CA PRO A 632 24.61 42.01 -59.09
C PRO A 632 25.58 42.69 -58.12
N SER A 633 26.63 43.24 -58.75
CA SER A 633 27.46 44.40 -58.45
C SER A 633 27.41 45.07 -57.06
N ARG A 634 28.62 45.21 -56.51
CA ARG A 634 29.09 46.16 -55.49
C ARG A 634 28.56 47.60 -55.67
N SER A 635 28.24 48.24 -54.55
CA SER A 635 28.62 49.63 -54.27
C SER A 635 28.76 49.89 -52.75
N PRO A 636 29.56 50.89 -52.34
CA PRO A 636 30.22 50.91 -51.03
C PRO A 636 29.63 51.92 -50.04
N SER A 637 29.73 51.66 -48.74
CA SER A 637 29.50 52.61 -47.64
C SER A 637 29.96 52.00 -46.29
N PRO A 638 30.21 52.80 -45.24
CA PRO A 638 31.45 53.54 -45.02
C PRO A 638 32.15 53.12 -43.72
N SER A 639 33.36 53.64 -43.55
CA SER A 639 34.30 53.44 -42.44
C SER A 639 33.67 53.49 -41.05
N ARG A 640 33.90 52.43 -40.25
CA ARG A 640 33.53 52.34 -38.84
C ARG A 640 34.71 52.74 -37.96
N THR A 641 34.49 53.80 -37.20
CA THR A 641 35.39 54.40 -36.20
C THR A 641 35.76 53.42 -35.10
N THR A 642 37.03 53.38 -34.76
CA THR A 642 37.65 52.66 -33.64
C THR A 642 37.12 53.17 -32.30
N ARG A 643 36.64 52.26 -31.45
CA ARG A 643 36.35 52.53 -30.03
C ARG A 643 37.16 51.58 -29.15
N SER A 644 37.92 52.18 -28.25
CA SER A 644 38.89 51.58 -27.34
C SER A 644 38.29 50.57 -26.34
N PRO A 645 39.09 49.62 -25.83
CA PRO A 645 38.66 48.63 -24.83
C PRO A 645 38.61 49.22 -23.40
N PRO A 646 37.75 48.69 -22.51
CA PRO A 646 37.67 49.12 -21.11
C PRO A 646 38.79 48.53 -20.24
N PRO A 647 39.13 49.18 -19.11
CA PRO A 647 40.26 48.80 -18.27
C PRO A 647 39.96 47.58 -17.39
N ARG A 648 40.99 46.75 -17.20
CA ARG A 648 41.02 45.58 -16.30
C ARG A 648 40.83 46.03 -14.84
N ARG A 649 39.90 45.38 -14.12
CA ARG A 649 39.77 45.46 -12.66
C ARG A 649 40.83 44.59 -11.98
N ALA A 650 41.44 45.15 -10.94
CA ALA A 650 42.44 44.54 -10.08
C ALA A 650 41.84 43.47 -9.15
N ALA A 651 42.65 42.44 -8.86
CA ALA A 651 42.34 41.37 -7.92
C ALA A 651 42.50 41.84 -6.44
N PRO A 652 41.72 41.29 -5.49
CA PRO A 652 41.83 41.61 -4.07
C PRO A 652 42.98 40.85 -3.38
N PRO A 653 43.54 41.38 -2.28
CA PRO A 653 44.71 40.82 -1.61
C PRO A 653 44.39 39.62 -0.71
N SER A 654 45.35 38.69 -0.66
CA SER A 654 45.34 37.44 0.10
C SER A 654 45.37 37.69 1.61
N ARG A 655 44.40 37.14 2.35
CA ARG A 655 44.34 37.20 3.81
C ARG A 655 45.28 36.13 4.40
N ARG A 656 46.29 36.59 5.15
CA ARG A 656 47.30 35.76 5.84
C ARG A 656 46.67 35.15 7.10
N VAL A 657 46.42 33.84 7.11
CA VAL A 657 45.99 33.09 8.30
C VAL A 657 47.23 32.72 9.13
N LYS A 658 47.26 33.17 10.39
CA LYS A 658 48.26 32.80 11.39
C LYS A 658 48.02 31.34 11.81
N ILE A 659 49.01 30.48 11.57
CA ILE A 659 49.07 29.12 12.08
C ILE A 659 49.42 29.18 13.58
N GLY A 660 48.48 28.74 14.42
CA GLY A 660 48.66 28.57 15.87
C GLY A 660 49.46 27.29 16.17
N ARG A 661 50.54 27.46 16.91
CA ARG A 661 51.47 26.43 17.41
C ARG A 661 50.74 25.54 18.44
N ARG A 662 50.59 24.23 18.17
CA ARG A 662 50.26 23.21 19.19
C ARG A 662 51.50 22.93 20.05
N GLN A 663 51.43 23.19 21.35
CA GLN A 663 52.37 22.67 22.34
C GLN A 663 52.04 21.20 22.64
N LYS A 664 53.07 20.35 22.58
CA LYS A 664 53.09 18.99 23.11
C LYS A 664 53.63 19.02 24.53
N GLY A 665 53.01 18.22 25.40
CA GLY A 665 53.72 17.36 26.36
C GLY A 665 54.05 17.96 27.72
N ALA A 666 53.37 17.47 28.75
CA ALA A 666 53.99 17.18 30.04
C ALA A 666 53.33 15.92 30.61
N ALA A 667 54.16 14.92 30.83
CA ALA A 667 53.87 13.70 31.57
C ALA A 667 54.38 13.85 33.02
N LEU A 668 53.87 12.95 33.87
CA LEU A 668 54.37 12.50 35.19
C LEU A 668 53.84 13.23 36.43
N PRO A 669 53.84 12.57 37.60
CA PRO A 669 53.96 11.13 37.90
C PRO A 669 52.64 10.46 38.33
#